data_AF-A0AAU9N104-F1
#
_entry.id   AF-A0AAU9N104-F1
#
_cell.length_a   1.000
_cell.length_b   1.000
_cell.length_c   1.000
_cell.angle_alpha   90.00
_cell.angle_beta   90.00
_cell.angle_gamma   90.00
#
_symmetry.space_group_name_H-M   'P 1'
#
loop_
_entity.id
_entity.type
_entity.pdbx_description
1 polymer ?
#
loop_
_entity_poly.entity_id
_entity_poly.type
_entity_poly.pdbx_seq_one_letter_code
_entity_poly.pdbx_strand_id
1 'polypeptide(L)'
;MRATNSSSVTQASSSNLSCRKLNRKRKIPNISQIPILDLTSDEDLRDQQIRQQLISDYLDHGDQTFVCTMCHAQLWTYEALKGNTSGKKTSYSMCCGNGKVELPQLKQAPTNYQNLFRNVDPKGKNFMKNIRRFNSMFSFTSMGGKVDSSINRGNAPYVFRLSGQNYHCMGSLLPIDGSKPKFSQLYIYDTENEITNRQRAFSTQNEGCTSTSHSLDIEIIRFLKDMLDSTNELVKCYRMARDCFDENPHIDLKLRLIGRRQQDGRTYNLPTASEVAALIVGDIGDAIDNRDIIVTTKSGSLQRINELHPAYLGLQYPLLFPYGDDGYRVDIPHRDVDPSTNTKRRFCTMREFFAYRIQDRVNVFSLILNSRRLFQQFLVDAYTMIETERLYYIRNQQKVLRCESYETLKSVQSHDLKKKRLLGLVKAVVYTVEFQKRGLPHAHICLFMHPDYKLPTVEHIDRVISAEIPNKDDDPELYSLVSEFMMHGPCGSDNPKCPCMSENKCSKNFPKPFLENTSVDSNGYPMYRRRNDGSFIEKSGVKLDNRSVVPYHKTLLKRYQAHINVEWCNQAASIKYLFKYINKGPDRATVEVAQNNNGGDNDDAPVDEIKNYYDCRYLSACEASWRIYGFDVHYRYPSVVRLPFHLPGKQNVVYGADDDIEDVLNKQSVSSSMFLSWMSCNEHNEDARKLSYVEFPTKFVWKQEDRCWEPRKKGFSIGRIHTVSPNLGEAYFLRILLNKVKGPKSFPDIRTVNGQVCPTFRDACYALGLLEDDREYIDAIEEASHSGSGYYLRFLFATMLKSNSLSKPCYVWENTCQYLSDGILYNQRIRLKSPGLSLNDDQLKNLTLYEIEKILLQNNSSLKDFVGMPYPDHDSISSSNNRLITEELDFDMNSLQQESHQLLDSLTIEQRSVFDEIMTAVKQKKGEPSKKKTKARKQNALSPTPVNGVITCSH
;
A
#
# COMPACT_ATOMS: atom_id res chain seq x y z
N MET A 1 -20.15 -60.83 31.89
CA MET A 1 -20.92 -61.66 30.94
C MET A 1 -20.20 -61.60 29.60
N ARG A 2 -19.21 -62.50 29.42
CA ARG A 2 -19.27 -63.72 28.55
C ARG A 2 -19.51 -63.34 27.08
N ALA A 3 -18.46 -63.36 26.24
CA ALA A 3 -17.92 -64.54 25.51
C ALA A 3 -18.74 -64.76 24.21
N THR A 4 -18.23 -65.12 23.02
CA THR A 4 -16.95 -65.71 22.61
C THR A 4 -16.91 -65.79 21.07
N ASN A 5 -15.69 -65.86 20.54
CA ASN A 5 -15.32 -66.27 19.17
C ASN A 5 -15.87 -67.65 18.73
N SER A 6 -15.91 -67.84 17.39
CA SER A 6 -15.33 -68.95 16.59
C SER A 6 -16.29 -69.35 15.45
N SER A 7 -16.03 -69.17 14.15
CA SER A 7 -15.01 -69.74 13.24
C SER A 7 -15.14 -71.25 12.96
N SER A 8 -15.50 -71.61 11.72
CA SER A 8 -15.02 -72.78 10.94
C SER A 8 -15.77 -72.80 9.59
N VAL A 9 -15.17 -72.59 8.40
CA VAL A 9 -14.11 -73.35 7.68
C VAL A 9 -14.63 -74.67 7.10
N THR A 10 -14.60 -74.81 5.76
CA THR A 10 -13.88 -75.86 4.97
C THR A 10 -14.34 -75.82 3.49
N GLN A 11 -13.45 -75.51 2.53
CA GLN A 11 -12.60 -76.41 1.70
C GLN A 11 -13.33 -76.94 0.45
N ALA A 12 -12.74 -77.24 -0.72
CA ALA A 12 -11.37 -77.38 -1.25
C ALA A 12 -11.41 -76.96 -2.74
N SER A 13 -10.38 -76.90 -3.60
CA SER A 13 -9.22 -77.78 -3.91
C SER A 13 -8.50 -77.11 -5.11
N SER A 14 -7.22 -76.72 -5.08
CA SER A 14 -5.96 -77.48 -5.11
C SER A 14 -5.41 -77.82 -6.50
N SER A 15 -4.17 -77.38 -6.80
CA SER A 15 -3.06 -78.19 -7.36
C SER A 15 -1.84 -77.26 -7.57
N ASN A 16 -0.85 -77.27 -6.67
CA ASN A 16 0.38 -78.09 -6.67
C ASN A 16 1.49 -77.57 -7.60
N LEU A 17 2.65 -77.19 -7.01
CA LEU A 17 3.96 -77.82 -7.22
C LEU A 17 5.08 -77.08 -6.47
N SER A 18 5.96 -77.85 -5.82
CA SER A 18 7.05 -77.38 -4.95
C SER A 18 8.43 -77.37 -5.62
N CYS A 19 9.22 -76.36 -5.26
CA CYS A 19 10.68 -76.29 -5.01
C CYS A 19 11.68 -77.17 -5.81
N ARG A 20 12.65 -76.51 -6.46
CA ARG A 20 14.04 -76.34 -5.94
C ARG A 20 14.94 -75.45 -6.83
N LYS A 21 15.67 -74.55 -6.15
CA LYS A 21 16.94 -73.82 -6.46
C LYS A 21 17.14 -73.20 -7.86
N LEU A 22 17.41 -71.88 -7.91
CA LEU A 22 18.57 -71.26 -8.59
C LEU A 22 18.58 -69.72 -8.46
N ASN A 23 19.78 -69.17 -8.24
CA ASN A 23 20.14 -67.76 -8.16
C ASN A 23 19.62 -66.92 -9.34
N ARG A 24 19.06 -65.72 -9.08
CA ARG A 24 19.12 -64.57 -10.02
C ARG A 24 18.80 -63.22 -9.35
N LYS A 25 19.85 -62.40 -9.22
CA LYS A 25 19.91 -60.92 -9.20
C LYS A 25 18.64 -60.18 -8.72
N ARG A 26 18.71 -59.57 -7.53
CA ARG A 26 17.85 -58.43 -7.16
C ARG A 26 18.01 -57.34 -8.23
N LYS A 27 17.01 -57.16 -9.08
CA LYS A 27 16.84 -55.92 -9.86
C LYS A 27 16.54 -54.83 -8.84
N ILE A 28 17.50 -53.94 -8.65
CA ILE A 28 17.29 -52.61 -8.08
C ILE A 28 16.15 -51.98 -8.90
N PRO A 29 15.02 -51.57 -8.29
CA PRO A 29 14.07 -50.73 -9.01
C PRO A 29 14.83 -49.45 -9.34
N ASN A 30 14.94 -49.14 -10.62
CA ASN A 30 15.54 -47.90 -11.08
C ASN A 30 14.72 -46.76 -10.47
N ILE A 31 15.21 -46.13 -9.41
CA ILE A 31 14.59 -44.97 -8.79
C ILE A 31 14.91 -43.80 -9.70
N SER A 32 14.11 -43.61 -10.75
CA SER A 32 14.09 -42.35 -11.45
C SER A 32 13.48 -41.29 -10.54
N GLN A 33 14.05 -40.09 -10.59
CA GLN A 33 13.58 -38.90 -9.89
C GLN A 33 12.07 -38.73 -10.07
N ILE A 34 11.36 -38.42 -8.99
CA ILE A 34 9.96 -38.03 -9.01
C ILE A 34 9.86 -36.75 -9.84
N PRO A 35 9.24 -36.75 -11.03
CA PRO A 35 9.11 -35.54 -11.83
C PRO A 35 8.11 -34.59 -11.17
N ILE A 36 8.47 -33.31 -11.11
CA ILE A 36 7.47 -32.25 -10.91
C ILE A 36 6.55 -32.31 -12.13
N LEU A 37 5.24 -32.47 -11.91
CA LEU A 37 4.25 -32.49 -12.98
C LEU A 37 4.39 -31.22 -13.82
N ASP A 38 4.80 -31.38 -15.07
CA ASP A 38 4.70 -30.33 -16.06
C ASP A 38 3.21 -30.17 -16.41
N LEU A 39 2.56 -29.15 -15.84
CA LEU A 39 1.19 -28.79 -16.18
C LEU A 39 1.04 -28.27 -17.64
N THR A 40 2.07 -28.41 -18.47
CA THR A 40 2.09 -28.08 -19.89
C THR A 40 2.23 -29.29 -20.83
N SER A 41 2.47 -30.52 -20.32
CA SER A 41 2.47 -31.76 -21.12
C SER A 41 1.55 -32.84 -20.53
N ASP A 42 0.83 -33.53 -21.42
CA ASP A 42 -0.25 -34.51 -21.10
C ASP A 42 0.28 -35.93 -20.81
N GLU A 43 1.57 -36.13 -20.49
CA GLU A 43 2.07 -37.46 -20.18
C GLU A 43 1.89 -37.81 -18.68
N ASP A 44 1.17 -38.91 -18.48
CA ASP A 44 1.12 -39.80 -17.31
C ASP A 44 0.07 -39.59 -16.20
N LEU A 45 -1.14 -40.11 -16.49
CA LEU A 45 -2.15 -40.59 -15.52
C LEU A 45 -1.69 -41.81 -14.69
N ARG A 46 -0.48 -42.34 -14.91
CA ARG A 46 0.02 -43.55 -14.23
C ARG A 46 0.57 -43.30 -12.82
N ASP A 47 0.94 -42.06 -12.48
CA ASP A 47 1.57 -41.72 -11.19
C ASP A 47 0.58 -41.29 -10.08
N GLN A 48 -0.68 -41.01 -10.41
CA GLN A 48 -1.69 -40.64 -9.41
C GLN A 48 -2.04 -41.79 -8.45
N GLN A 49 -2.01 -43.04 -8.94
CA GLN A 49 -2.38 -44.21 -8.14
C GLN A 49 -1.34 -44.55 -7.06
N ILE A 50 -0.06 -44.22 -7.28
CA ILE A 50 1.03 -44.43 -6.31
C ILE A 50 0.97 -43.38 -5.19
N ARG A 51 0.60 -42.13 -5.50
CA ARG A 51 0.42 -41.07 -4.50
C ARG A 51 -0.72 -41.33 -3.52
N GLN A 52 -1.81 -41.93 -3.98
CA GLN A 52 -2.98 -42.24 -3.14
C GLN A 52 -2.75 -43.36 -2.10
N GLN A 53 -1.74 -44.22 -2.30
CA GLN A 53 -1.49 -45.36 -1.39
C GLN A 53 -0.51 -45.04 -0.24
N LEU A 54 0.19 -43.90 -0.26
CA LEU A 54 1.25 -43.56 0.71
C LEU A 54 0.95 -42.37 1.63
N ILE A 55 -0.21 -41.70 1.48
CA ILE A 55 -0.48 -40.40 2.11
C ILE A 55 -1.82 -40.45 2.86
N SER A 56 -1.80 -40.57 4.19
CA SER A 56 -3.01 -40.56 5.03
C SER A 56 -3.41 -39.18 5.55
N ASP A 57 -2.51 -38.19 5.52
CA ASP A 57 -2.64 -36.92 6.25
C ASP A 57 -2.64 -35.66 5.34
N TYR A 58 -3.04 -35.79 4.07
CA TYR A 58 -3.28 -34.62 3.21
C TYR A 58 -4.50 -33.83 3.72
N LEU A 59 -4.35 -32.51 3.88
CA LEU A 59 -5.50 -31.63 4.17
C LEU A 59 -6.31 -31.44 2.88
N ASP A 60 -7.13 -32.43 2.56
CA ASP A 60 -8.16 -32.28 1.55
C ASP A 60 -9.23 -31.31 2.09
N HIS A 61 -9.39 -30.16 1.42
CA HIS A 61 -10.48 -29.23 1.72
C HIS A 61 -11.85 -29.75 1.24
N GLY A 62 -11.86 -30.90 0.58
CA GLY A 62 -13.01 -31.59 0.01
C GLY A 62 -13.43 -31.00 -1.33
N ASP A 63 -14.40 -31.64 -1.97
CA ASP A 63 -15.05 -31.11 -3.15
C ASP A 63 -15.96 -29.91 -2.82
N GLN A 64 -16.31 -29.13 -3.85
CA GLN A 64 -17.33 -28.07 -3.74
C GLN A 64 -18.74 -28.67 -3.59
N THR A 65 -19.04 -29.11 -2.36
CA THR A 65 -20.29 -29.81 -2.03
C THR A 65 -21.43 -28.88 -1.63
N PHE A 66 -21.15 -27.62 -1.27
CA PHE A 66 -22.19 -26.67 -0.87
C PHE A 66 -22.71 -25.91 -2.09
N VAL A 67 -24.01 -26.00 -2.32
CA VAL A 67 -24.69 -25.28 -3.40
C VAL A 67 -25.51 -24.13 -2.83
N CYS A 68 -25.22 -22.91 -3.26
CA CYS A 68 -26.02 -21.73 -2.92
C CYS A 68 -27.43 -21.87 -3.50
N THR A 69 -28.48 -21.76 -2.70
CA THR A 69 -29.86 -21.90 -3.20
C THR A 69 -30.32 -20.71 -4.02
N MET A 70 -29.64 -19.56 -3.91
CA MET A 70 -30.06 -18.31 -4.57
C MET A 70 -29.42 -18.12 -5.94
N CYS A 71 -28.19 -18.60 -6.14
CA CYS A 71 -27.47 -18.42 -7.40
C CYS A 71 -26.80 -19.70 -7.92
N HIS A 72 -27.03 -20.84 -7.25
CA HIS A 72 -26.51 -22.16 -7.61
C HIS A 72 -24.99 -22.27 -7.70
N ALA A 73 -24.28 -21.32 -7.08
CA ALA A 73 -22.82 -21.37 -6.92
C ALA A 73 -22.40 -22.58 -6.10
N GLN A 74 -21.39 -23.30 -6.58
CA GLN A 74 -20.72 -24.36 -5.82
C GLN A 74 -19.60 -23.73 -4.98
N LEU A 75 -19.56 -24.10 -3.71
CA LEU A 75 -18.64 -23.54 -2.71
C LEU A 75 -17.99 -24.66 -1.92
N TRP A 76 -16.76 -24.42 -1.49
CA TRP A 76 -16.09 -25.28 -0.52
C TRP A 76 -16.64 -25.05 0.89
N THR A 77 -16.54 -26.07 1.75
CA THR A 77 -17.00 -26.03 3.15
C THR A 77 -16.49 -24.80 3.92
N TYR A 78 -15.21 -24.45 3.74
CA TYR A 78 -14.58 -23.31 4.40
C TYR A 78 -15.09 -21.95 3.89
N GLU A 79 -15.57 -21.89 2.65
CA GLU A 79 -16.12 -20.68 2.05
C GLU A 79 -17.56 -20.47 2.50
N ALA A 80 -18.35 -21.55 2.53
CA ALA A 80 -19.75 -21.55 2.95
C ALA A 80 -19.92 -21.21 4.44
N LEU A 81 -19.05 -21.73 5.31
CA LEU A 81 -19.16 -21.57 6.77
C LEU A 81 -18.48 -20.29 7.31
N LYS A 82 -17.90 -19.47 6.42
CA LYS A 82 -17.22 -18.23 6.78
C LYS A 82 -18.20 -17.21 7.39
N GLY A 83 -18.24 -17.17 8.73
CA GLY A 83 -19.08 -16.25 9.50
C GLY A 83 -20.38 -16.84 10.04
N ASN A 84 -20.60 -18.15 9.96
CA ASN A 84 -21.77 -18.78 10.59
C ASN A 84 -21.49 -20.20 11.09
N THR A 85 -21.79 -20.46 12.36
CA THR A 85 -21.60 -21.75 13.04
C THR A 85 -22.89 -22.60 13.06
N SER A 86 -24.02 -22.06 12.58
CA SER A 86 -25.34 -22.71 12.69
C SER A 86 -25.76 -23.58 11.51
N GLY A 87 -25.04 -23.56 10.38
CA GLY A 87 -25.34 -24.39 9.20
C GLY A 87 -26.65 -24.11 8.46
N LYS A 88 -27.48 -23.16 8.93
CA LYS A 88 -28.84 -22.90 8.41
C LYS A 88 -28.93 -21.88 7.25
N LYS A 89 -27.82 -21.34 6.76
CA LYS A 89 -27.86 -20.35 5.66
C LYS A 89 -27.87 -21.05 4.32
N THR A 90 -28.72 -20.57 3.41
CA THR A 90 -28.89 -21.07 2.05
C THR A 90 -28.25 -20.16 0.99
N SER A 91 -27.80 -18.96 1.38
CA SER A 91 -27.08 -18.00 0.54
C SER A 91 -25.78 -17.52 1.19
N TYR A 92 -24.79 -17.15 0.36
CA TYR A 92 -23.42 -16.91 0.82
C TYR A 92 -22.82 -15.61 0.28
N SER A 93 -21.93 -15.00 1.06
CA SER A 93 -21.31 -13.70 0.74
C SER A 93 -20.37 -13.76 -0.47
N MET A 94 -19.69 -14.89 -0.68
CA MET A 94 -18.65 -15.01 -1.71
C MET A 94 -19.21 -15.06 -3.14
N CYS A 95 -20.43 -15.57 -3.33
CA CYS A 95 -21.03 -15.73 -4.65
C CYS A 95 -22.03 -14.62 -4.99
N CYS A 96 -23.08 -14.44 -4.20
CA CYS A 96 -24.17 -13.48 -4.46
C CYS A 96 -24.30 -12.42 -3.36
N GLY A 97 -23.31 -12.27 -2.49
CA GLY A 97 -23.38 -11.30 -1.39
C GLY A 97 -24.50 -11.58 -0.38
N ASN A 98 -24.80 -12.86 -0.12
CA ASN A 98 -25.97 -13.34 0.63
C ASN A 98 -27.33 -13.06 -0.07
N GLY A 99 -27.37 -13.21 -1.39
CA GLY A 99 -28.58 -13.04 -2.21
C GLY A 99 -28.81 -11.61 -2.70
N LYS A 100 -27.95 -10.65 -2.31
CA LYS A 100 -28.01 -9.25 -2.69
C LYS A 100 -27.73 -9.00 -4.18
N VAL A 101 -26.82 -9.78 -4.76
CA VAL A 101 -26.40 -9.66 -6.16
C VAL A 101 -27.15 -10.68 -6.99
N GLU A 102 -27.80 -10.19 -8.04
CA GLU A 102 -28.54 -10.98 -9.01
C GLU A 102 -28.10 -10.54 -10.40
N LEU A 103 -27.47 -11.46 -11.13
CA LEU A 103 -27.06 -11.23 -12.51
C LEU A 103 -27.64 -12.31 -13.42
N PRO A 104 -28.00 -11.94 -14.65
CA PRO A 104 -28.56 -12.87 -15.60
C PRO A 104 -27.54 -13.94 -16.00
N GLN A 105 -28.02 -15.17 -16.18
CA GLN A 105 -27.18 -16.27 -16.66
C GLN A 105 -26.75 -16.00 -18.11
N LEU A 106 -25.47 -16.23 -18.42
CA LEU A 106 -24.99 -16.12 -19.81
C LEU A 106 -25.61 -17.23 -20.65
N LYS A 107 -25.97 -16.92 -21.90
CA LYS A 107 -26.47 -17.92 -22.84
C LYS A 107 -25.42 -19.02 -23.06
N GLN A 108 -25.89 -20.26 -23.06
CA GLN A 108 -25.04 -21.42 -23.27
C GLN A 108 -24.49 -21.45 -24.69
N ALA A 109 -23.17 -21.59 -24.80
CA ALA A 109 -22.50 -21.76 -26.08
C ALA A 109 -22.89 -23.09 -26.74
N PRO A 110 -22.86 -23.18 -28.09
CA PRO A 110 -23.09 -24.42 -28.81
C PRO A 110 -22.14 -25.55 -28.37
N THR A 111 -22.61 -26.79 -28.33
CA THR A 111 -21.86 -27.95 -27.80
C THR A 111 -20.53 -28.19 -28.53
N ASN A 112 -20.51 -28.00 -29.86
CA ASN A 112 -19.31 -28.08 -30.69
C ASN A 112 -18.26 -27.04 -30.28
N TYR A 113 -18.68 -25.84 -29.86
CA TYR A 113 -17.76 -24.82 -29.35
C TYR A 113 -17.26 -25.18 -27.95
N GLN A 114 -18.14 -25.66 -27.06
CA GLN A 114 -17.74 -26.13 -25.72
C GLN A 114 -16.70 -27.25 -25.78
N ASN A 115 -16.79 -28.14 -26.77
CA ASN A 115 -15.83 -29.24 -26.96
C ASN A 115 -14.38 -28.76 -27.16
N LEU A 116 -14.18 -27.57 -27.77
CA LEU A 116 -12.84 -26.98 -27.89
C LEU A 116 -12.23 -26.66 -26.52
N PHE A 117 -13.06 -26.23 -25.56
CA PHE A 117 -12.62 -25.90 -24.19
C PHE A 117 -12.43 -27.14 -23.31
N ARG A 118 -13.15 -28.24 -23.61
CA ARG A 118 -13.00 -29.51 -22.88
C ARG A 118 -11.65 -30.18 -23.10
N ASN A 119 -10.89 -29.78 -24.14
CA ASN A 119 -9.51 -30.25 -24.37
C ASN A 119 -9.40 -31.77 -24.58
N VAL A 120 -10.39 -32.40 -25.22
CA VAL A 120 -10.47 -33.86 -25.37
C VAL A 120 -9.81 -34.34 -26.67
N ASP A 121 -10.10 -33.68 -27.78
CA ASP A 121 -9.59 -34.04 -29.11
C ASP A 121 -8.35 -33.21 -29.51
N PRO A 122 -7.60 -33.62 -30.56
CA PRO A 122 -6.42 -32.88 -31.02
C PRO A 122 -6.70 -31.41 -31.38
N LYS A 123 -7.91 -31.11 -31.89
CA LYS A 123 -8.33 -29.76 -32.26
C LYS A 123 -8.49 -28.87 -31.03
N GLY A 124 -9.16 -29.36 -29.99
CA GLY A 124 -9.31 -28.72 -28.69
C GLY A 124 -7.98 -28.55 -27.98
N LYS A 125 -7.08 -29.55 -28.05
CA LYS A 125 -5.71 -29.42 -27.53
C LYS A 125 -4.92 -28.30 -28.19
N ASN A 126 -4.96 -28.20 -29.52
CA ASN A 126 -4.32 -27.11 -30.25
C ASN A 126 -4.98 -25.75 -29.92
N PHE A 127 -6.31 -25.70 -29.85
CA PHE A 127 -7.07 -24.52 -29.46
C PHE A 127 -6.66 -24.03 -28.06
N MET A 128 -6.70 -24.88 -27.04
CA MET A 128 -6.41 -24.51 -25.65
C MET A 128 -4.96 -24.12 -25.43
N LYS A 129 -4.01 -24.75 -26.14
CA LYS A 129 -2.59 -24.37 -26.11
C LYS A 129 -2.40 -22.93 -26.61
N ASN A 130 -3.14 -22.54 -27.65
CA ASN A 130 -3.02 -21.28 -28.38
C ASN A 130 -4.20 -20.31 -28.16
N ILE A 131 -5.02 -20.52 -27.14
CA ILE A 131 -6.31 -19.83 -26.97
C ILE A 131 -6.19 -18.30 -26.90
N ARG A 132 -5.09 -17.77 -26.33
CA ARG A 132 -4.85 -16.32 -26.31
C ARG A 132 -4.58 -15.76 -27.70
N ARG A 133 -3.81 -16.48 -28.53
CA ARG A 133 -3.55 -16.11 -29.92
C ARG A 133 -4.86 -16.09 -30.71
N PHE A 134 -5.69 -17.13 -30.56
CA PHE A 134 -7.01 -17.16 -31.18
C PHE A 134 -7.91 -16.03 -30.66
N ASN A 135 -7.91 -15.75 -29.35
CA ASN A 135 -8.68 -14.63 -28.82
C ASN A 135 -8.23 -13.31 -29.44
N SER A 136 -6.92 -13.02 -29.44
CA SER A 136 -6.37 -11.81 -30.06
C SER A 136 -6.66 -11.70 -31.55
N MET A 137 -6.71 -12.81 -32.27
CA MET A 137 -7.11 -12.83 -33.69
C MET A 137 -8.52 -12.27 -33.88
N PHE A 138 -9.44 -12.58 -32.97
CA PHE A 138 -10.84 -12.16 -33.04
C PHE A 138 -11.16 -10.92 -32.17
N SER A 139 -10.28 -10.46 -31.29
CA SER A 139 -10.50 -9.24 -30.51
C SER A 139 -10.70 -8.01 -31.42
N PHE A 140 -11.66 -7.16 -31.07
CA PHE A 140 -11.87 -5.86 -31.72
C PHE A 140 -10.87 -4.82 -31.24
N THR A 141 -10.35 -5.02 -30.04
CA THR A 141 -9.47 -4.09 -29.33
C THR A 141 -8.11 -4.69 -29.10
N SER A 142 -7.09 -3.82 -29.05
CA SER A 142 -5.77 -4.17 -28.56
C SER A 142 -5.71 -3.94 -27.06
N MET A 143 -5.12 -4.89 -26.32
CA MET A 143 -4.82 -4.73 -24.90
C MET A 143 -3.46 -4.05 -24.75
N GLY A 144 -3.45 -2.89 -24.10
CA GLY A 144 -2.27 -2.14 -23.69
C GLY A 144 -1.75 -2.60 -22.33
N GLY A 145 -0.44 -2.49 -22.12
CA GLY A 145 0.25 -2.91 -20.89
C GLY A 145 1.46 -3.82 -21.17
N LYS A 146 2.45 -3.83 -20.27
CA LYS A 146 3.69 -4.60 -20.45
C LYS A 146 3.49 -6.00 -19.86
N VAL A 147 3.25 -7.00 -20.71
CA VAL A 147 3.19 -8.41 -20.29
C VAL A 147 4.61 -8.89 -19.96
N ASP A 148 4.81 -9.37 -18.74
CA ASP A 148 6.12 -9.83 -18.29
C ASP A 148 6.26 -11.35 -18.42
N SER A 149 7.04 -11.78 -19.41
CA SER A 149 7.34 -13.19 -19.68
C SER A 149 8.57 -13.74 -18.96
N SER A 150 9.32 -12.91 -18.22
CA SER A 150 10.61 -13.30 -17.62
C SER A 150 10.50 -14.40 -16.55
N ILE A 151 9.32 -14.59 -15.97
CA ILE A 151 9.08 -15.52 -14.86
C ILE A 151 8.77 -16.95 -15.30
N ASN A 152 8.29 -17.15 -16.52
CA ASN A 152 7.82 -18.45 -17.02
C ASN A 152 8.98 -19.29 -17.61
N ARG A 153 10.16 -19.24 -16.98
CA ARG A 153 11.41 -19.87 -17.46
C ARG A 153 11.81 -21.15 -16.71
N GLY A 154 10.97 -21.67 -15.82
CA GLY A 154 11.25 -22.86 -15.00
C GLY A 154 10.01 -23.73 -14.78
N ASN A 155 10.15 -24.80 -13.99
CA ASN A 155 9.12 -25.85 -13.78
C ASN A 155 7.93 -25.43 -12.90
N ALA A 156 7.62 -24.14 -12.79
CA ALA A 156 6.48 -23.64 -12.02
C ALA A 156 5.23 -23.51 -12.92
N PRO A 157 4.01 -23.56 -12.35
CA PRO A 157 2.79 -23.31 -13.10
C PRO A 157 2.84 -21.97 -13.83
N TYR A 158 2.32 -21.92 -15.06
CA TYR A 158 2.27 -20.70 -15.84
C TYR A 158 1.52 -19.59 -15.09
N VAL A 159 2.13 -18.39 -15.01
CA VAL A 159 1.51 -17.20 -14.41
C VAL A 159 1.46 -16.06 -15.42
N PHE A 160 0.25 -15.56 -15.67
CA PHE A 160 0.05 -14.29 -16.35
C PHE A 160 0.35 -13.13 -15.42
N ARG A 161 1.23 -12.22 -15.86
CA ARG A 161 1.66 -11.05 -15.10
C ARG A 161 1.70 -9.82 -16.00
N LEU A 162 1.07 -8.75 -15.53
CA LEU A 162 1.02 -7.46 -16.21
C LEU A 162 1.78 -6.41 -15.38
N SER A 163 2.44 -5.49 -16.07
CA SER A 163 3.08 -4.30 -15.50
C SER A 163 2.60 -3.06 -16.25
N GLY A 164 2.49 -1.93 -15.56
CA GLY A 164 2.01 -0.68 -16.15
C GLY A 164 0.49 -0.57 -16.14
N GLN A 165 -0.02 0.52 -16.71
CA GLN A 165 -1.45 0.73 -16.89
C GLN A 165 -2.02 -0.24 -17.93
N ASN A 166 -3.07 -0.97 -17.56
CA ASN A 166 -3.89 -1.75 -18.49
C ASN A 166 -4.94 -0.84 -19.12
N TYR A 167 -5.14 -0.93 -20.43
CA TYR A 167 -6.16 -0.18 -21.16
C TYR A 167 -6.43 -0.87 -22.50
N HIS A 168 -7.63 -0.70 -23.05
CA HIS A 168 -7.96 -1.20 -24.38
C HIS A 168 -7.99 -0.06 -25.38
N CYS A 169 -7.38 -0.29 -26.54
CA CYS A 169 -7.39 0.65 -27.65
C CYS A 169 -8.12 0.06 -28.85
N MET A 170 -8.80 0.92 -29.59
CA MET A 170 -9.47 0.59 -30.84
C MET A 170 -8.98 1.52 -31.96
N GLY A 171 -8.77 0.94 -33.14
CA GLY A 171 -8.43 1.69 -34.34
C GLY A 171 -9.65 2.03 -35.18
N SER A 172 -9.43 2.79 -36.25
CA SER A 172 -10.45 3.11 -37.26
C SER A 172 -10.99 1.87 -37.97
N LEU A 173 -12.16 2.02 -38.62
CA LEU A 173 -12.85 0.94 -39.35
C LEU A 173 -11.97 0.35 -40.47
N LEU A 174 -11.23 1.21 -41.18
CA LEU A 174 -10.29 0.80 -42.22
C LEU A 174 -8.84 1.04 -41.81
N PRO A 175 -7.88 0.22 -42.30
CA PRO A 175 -6.46 0.48 -42.14
C PRO A 175 -6.04 1.76 -42.89
N ILE A 176 -4.96 2.39 -42.41
CA ILE A 176 -4.27 3.45 -43.17
C ILE A 176 -3.67 2.81 -44.43
N ASP A 177 -3.64 3.56 -45.53
CA ASP A 177 -3.14 3.05 -46.81
C ASP A 177 -1.71 2.50 -46.67
N GLY A 178 -1.47 1.30 -47.21
CA GLY A 178 -0.21 0.55 -47.07
C GLY A 178 0.00 -0.18 -45.74
N SER A 179 -0.88 0.00 -44.75
CA SER A 179 -0.81 -0.70 -43.47
C SER A 179 -1.57 -2.02 -43.48
N LYS A 180 -1.09 -3.01 -42.72
CA LYS A 180 -1.78 -4.30 -42.56
C LYS A 180 -2.99 -4.16 -41.61
N PRO A 181 -4.15 -4.79 -41.91
CA PRO A 181 -5.32 -4.74 -41.03
C PRO A 181 -5.06 -5.49 -39.72
N LYS A 182 -5.58 -4.96 -38.61
CA LYS A 182 -5.47 -5.58 -37.27
C LYS A 182 -6.76 -5.41 -36.48
N PHE A 183 -7.03 -6.35 -35.57
CA PHE A 183 -8.16 -6.32 -34.62
C PHE A 183 -9.51 -6.08 -35.33
N SER A 184 -10.26 -5.04 -34.96
CA SER A 184 -11.57 -4.68 -35.54
C SER A 184 -11.57 -4.57 -37.07
N GLN A 185 -10.45 -4.14 -37.68
CA GLN A 185 -10.32 -3.99 -39.13
C GLN A 185 -10.42 -5.33 -39.88
N LEU A 186 -10.10 -6.45 -39.22
CA LEU A 186 -10.17 -7.79 -39.83
C LEU A 186 -11.60 -8.26 -40.08
N TYR A 187 -12.60 -7.55 -39.55
CA TYR A 187 -14.02 -7.80 -39.84
C TYR A 187 -14.53 -7.08 -41.09
N ILE A 188 -13.77 -6.09 -41.58
CA ILE A 188 -14.17 -5.17 -42.66
C ILE A 188 -13.26 -5.29 -43.87
N TYR A 189 -11.95 -5.28 -43.67
CA TYR A 189 -10.98 -5.20 -44.76
C TYR A 189 -10.70 -6.58 -45.41
N ASP A 190 -10.82 -6.64 -46.75
CA ASP A 190 -10.47 -7.82 -47.58
C ASP A 190 -10.99 -9.14 -46.95
N THR A 191 -12.31 -9.20 -46.80
CA THR A 191 -12.95 -10.33 -46.11
C THR A 191 -12.91 -11.64 -46.90
N GLU A 192 -12.62 -11.57 -48.22
CA GLU A 192 -12.34 -12.74 -49.05
C GLU A 192 -11.09 -13.49 -48.57
N ASN A 193 -10.06 -12.76 -48.10
CA ASN A 193 -8.81 -13.32 -47.58
C ASN A 193 -8.71 -13.27 -46.04
N GLU A 194 -9.84 -13.13 -45.33
CA GLU A 194 -9.87 -12.91 -43.87
C GLU A 194 -9.07 -13.95 -43.08
N ILE A 195 -9.19 -15.25 -43.42
CA ILE A 195 -8.46 -16.34 -42.73
C ILE A 195 -6.95 -16.12 -42.87
N THR A 196 -6.48 -15.85 -44.08
CA THR A 196 -5.08 -15.57 -44.38
C THR A 196 -4.60 -14.31 -43.65
N ASN A 197 -5.43 -13.27 -43.63
CA ASN A 197 -5.13 -12.00 -42.95
C ASN A 197 -5.02 -12.19 -41.43
N ARG A 198 -5.92 -12.97 -40.80
CA ARG A 198 -5.86 -13.35 -39.38
C ARG A 198 -4.62 -14.18 -39.05
N GLN A 199 -4.24 -15.12 -39.91
CA GLN A 199 -3.00 -15.89 -39.73
C GLN A 199 -1.76 -14.99 -39.80
N ARG A 200 -1.66 -14.14 -40.84
CA ARG A 200 -0.51 -13.25 -41.04
C ARG A 200 -0.36 -12.21 -39.92
N ALA A 201 -1.47 -11.70 -39.37
CA ALA A 201 -1.44 -10.69 -38.32
C ALA A 201 -0.86 -11.20 -36.99
N PHE A 202 -0.89 -12.52 -36.74
CA PHE A 202 -0.51 -13.12 -35.45
C PHE A 202 0.44 -14.33 -35.56
N SER A 203 1.11 -14.52 -36.71
CA SER A 203 2.19 -15.51 -36.88
C SER A 203 3.54 -14.94 -36.45
N THR A 204 4.23 -15.65 -35.55
CA THR A 204 5.63 -15.39 -35.19
C THR A 204 6.56 -15.89 -36.30
N GLN A 205 7.48 -15.05 -36.76
CA GLN A 205 8.40 -15.35 -37.88
C GLN A 205 9.46 -16.43 -37.61
N ASN A 206 9.47 -17.16 -36.49
CA ASN A 206 10.49 -18.19 -36.23
C ASN A 206 9.95 -19.50 -35.63
N GLU A 207 10.44 -20.59 -36.27
CA GLU A 207 10.68 -21.97 -35.83
C GLU A 207 9.51 -22.97 -35.69
N GLY A 208 9.47 -23.94 -36.62
CA GLY A 208 9.07 -25.34 -36.34
C GLY A 208 7.60 -25.74 -36.48
N CYS A 209 6.78 -25.03 -37.27
CA CYS A 209 5.38 -25.42 -37.46
C CYS A 209 5.27 -26.71 -38.30
N THR A 210 4.77 -27.81 -37.72
CA THR A 210 4.44 -29.04 -38.46
C THR A 210 3.22 -28.80 -39.36
N SER A 211 3.18 -29.40 -40.55
CA SER A 211 2.08 -29.24 -41.53
C SER A 211 0.69 -29.49 -40.92
N THR A 212 0.59 -30.44 -39.98
CA THR A 212 -0.64 -30.77 -39.25
C THR A 212 -1.10 -29.68 -38.29
N SER A 213 -0.20 -28.95 -37.64
CA SER A 213 -0.58 -27.84 -36.75
C SER A 213 -1.14 -26.65 -37.52
N HIS A 214 -0.60 -26.39 -38.70
CA HIS A 214 -1.08 -25.35 -39.61
C HIS A 214 -2.47 -25.66 -40.17
N SER A 215 -2.75 -26.92 -40.54
CA SER A 215 -4.08 -27.31 -41.01
C SER A 215 -5.15 -27.19 -39.92
N LEU A 216 -4.84 -27.64 -38.70
CA LEU A 216 -5.73 -27.50 -37.53
C LEU A 216 -6.01 -26.03 -37.21
N ASP A 217 -5.02 -25.15 -37.31
CA ASP A 217 -5.20 -23.71 -37.11
C ASP A 217 -6.22 -23.13 -38.11
N ILE A 218 -6.12 -23.46 -39.40
CA ILE A 218 -7.06 -22.99 -40.43
C ILE A 218 -8.49 -23.46 -40.13
N GLU A 219 -8.66 -24.73 -39.76
CA GLU A 219 -9.96 -25.29 -39.44
C GLU A 219 -10.59 -24.64 -38.20
N ILE A 220 -9.79 -24.30 -37.19
CA ILE A 220 -10.25 -23.60 -35.99
C ILE A 220 -10.65 -22.16 -36.35
N ILE A 221 -9.81 -21.44 -37.10
CA ILE A 221 -10.09 -20.05 -37.50
C ILE A 221 -11.39 -19.97 -38.30
N ARG A 222 -11.57 -20.85 -39.29
CA ARG A 222 -12.80 -20.91 -40.10
C ARG A 222 -14.02 -21.16 -39.22
N PHE A 223 -13.94 -22.16 -38.35
CA PHE A 223 -15.01 -22.49 -37.42
C PHE A 223 -15.39 -21.32 -36.50
N LEU A 224 -14.39 -20.64 -35.92
CA LEU A 224 -14.62 -19.50 -35.02
C LEU A 224 -15.22 -18.30 -35.76
N LYS A 225 -14.73 -18.02 -36.97
CA LYS A 225 -15.26 -16.96 -37.84
C LYS A 225 -16.74 -17.20 -38.12
N ASP A 226 -17.09 -18.36 -38.66
CA ASP A 226 -18.46 -18.66 -39.09
C ASP A 226 -19.42 -18.68 -37.89
N MET A 227 -18.96 -19.19 -36.73
CA MET A 227 -19.73 -19.15 -35.49
C MET A 227 -20.00 -17.71 -35.05
N LEU A 228 -18.95 -16.89 -34.93
CA LEU A 228 -19.08 -15.50 -34.49
C LEU A 228 -19.90 -14.63 -35.46
N ASP A 229 -19.77 -14.84 -36.78
CA ASP A 229 -20.59 -14.16 -37.79
C ASP A 229 -22.09 -14.44 -37.57
N SER A 230 -22.44 -15.67 -37.19
CA SER A 230 -23.84 -16.07 -36.96
C SER A 230 -24.39 -15.62 -35.61
N THR A 231 -23.57 -15.61 -34.55
CA THR A 231 -24.05 -15.46 -33.17
C THR A 231 -23.71 -14.13 -32.51
N ASN A 232 -22.63 -13.45 -32.89
CA ASN A 232 -22.12 -12.31 -32.15
C ASN A 232 -22.67 -10.99 -32.70
N GLU A 233 -23.40 -10.25 -31.87
CA GLU A 233 -24.10 -9.04 -32.30
C GLU A 233 -23.12 -7.88 -32.62
N LEU A 234 -21.98 -7.81 -31.93
CA LEU A 234 -20.91 -6.86 -32.28
C LEU A 234 -20.32 -7.19 -33.65
N VAL A 235 -20.09 -8.47 -33.95
CA VAL A 235 -19.57 -8.89 -35.26
C VAL A 235 -20.55 -8.50 -36.36
N LYS A 236 -21.86 -8.71 -36.16
CA LYS A 236 -22.89 -8.31 -37.12
C LYS A 236 -22.85 -6.80 -37.41
N CYS A 237 -22.68 -5.96 -36.40
CA CYS A 237 -22.53 -4.50 -36.60
C CYS A 237 -21.32 -4.15 -37.49
N TYR A 238 -20.19 -4.83 -37.30
CA TYR A 238 -19.01 -4.64 -38.16
C TYR A 238 -19.20 -5.22 -39.56
N ARG A 239 -19.96 -6.32 -39.72
CA ARG A 239 -20.33 -6.85 -41.05
C ARG A 239 -21.25 -5.90 -41.79
N MET A 240 -22.20 -5.26 -41.11
CA MET A 240 -23.02 -4.20 -41.72
C MET A 240 -22.15 -3.02 -42.19
N ALA A 241 -21.15 -2.61 -41.39
CA ALA A 241 -20.22 -1.57 -41.80
C ALA A 241 -19.42 -1.98 -43.05
N ARG A 242 -18.97 -3.24 -43.14
CA ARG A 242 -18.34 -3.81 -44.33
C ARG A 242 -19.27 -3.72 -45.55
N ASP A 243 -20.51 -4.18 -45.42
CA ASP A 243 -21.45 -4.21 -46.54
C ASP A 243 -21.67 -2.79 -47.12
N CYS A 244 -21.73 -1.77 -46.25
CA CYS A 244 -21.77 -0.37 -46.68
C CYS A 244 -20.51 0.08 -47.46
N PHE A 245 -19.32 -0.39 -47.09
CA PHE A 245 -18.09 -0.10 -47.83
C PHE A 245 -18.00 -0.86 -49.15
N ASP A 246 -18.52 -2.08 -49.20
CA ASP A 246 -18.57 -2.88 -50.44
C ASP A 246 -19.53 -2.23 -51.47
N GLU A 247 -20.65 -1.67 -51.00
CA GLU A 247 -21.57 -0.89 -51.84
C GLU A 247 -21.01 0.49 -52.24
N ASN A 248 -20.32 1.17 -51.32
CA ASN A 248 -19.71 2.48 -51.58
C ASN A 248 -18.33 2.62 -50.89
N PRO A 249 -17.23 2.35 -51.61
CA PRO A 249 -15.87 2.38 -51.05
C PRO A 249 -15.40 3.73 -50.53
N HIS A 250 -16.06 4.82 -50.90
CA HIS A 250 -15.70 6.19 -50.53
C HIS A 250 -16.64 6.83 -49.50
N ILE A 251 -17.56 6.06 -48.93
CA ILE A 251 -18.48 6.56 -47.90
C ILE A 251 -17.72 6.93 -46.62
N ASP A 252 -18.02 8.10 -46.05
CA ASP A 252 -17.56 8.44 -44.70
C ASP A 252 -18.56 7.91 -43.65
N LEU A 253 -18.20 6.80 -43.03
CA LEU A 253 -19.02 6.04 -42.10
C LEU A 253 -18.45 6.10 -40.68
N LYS A 254 -19.32 6.36 -39.70
CA LYS A 254 -18.98 6.30 -38.28
C LYS A 254 -19.83 5.22 -37.60
N LEU A 255 -19.18 4.26 -36.95
CA LEU A 255 -19.84 3.24 -36.14
C LEU A 255 -19.89 3.72 -34.69
N ARG A 256 -21.09 4.01 -34.19
CA ARG A 256 -21.35 4.37 -32.80
C ARG A 256 -21.70 3.12 -32.01
N LEU A 257 -20.83 2.68 -31.11
CA LEU A 257 -21.18 1.68 -30.09
C LEU A 257 -21.83 2.39 -28.92
N ILE A 258 -23.05 1.97 -28.59
CA ILE A 258 -23.90 2.63 -27.60
C ILE A 258 -23.46 2.20 -26.20
N GLY A 259 -23.23 3.17 -25.30
CA GLY A 259 -22.76 2.96 -23.93
C GLY A 259 -23.88 2.89 -22.88
N ARG A 260 -25.07 3.42 -23.19
CA ARG A 260 -26.25 3.38 -22.30
C ARG A 260 -27.27 2.34 -22.77
N ARG A 261 -27.70 1.46 -21.87
CA ARG A 261 -28.76 0.48 -22.13
C ARG A 261 -30.07 0.98 -21.54
N GLN A 262 -31.18 0.76 -22.24
CA GLN A 262 -32.51 1.12 -21.74
C GLN A 262 -33.15 0.03 -20.87
N GLN A 263 -32.58 -1.18 -20.88
CA GLN A 263 -33.14 -2.36 -20.23
C GLN A 263 -32.48 -2.66 -18.88
N ASP A 264 -33.24 -3.28 -17.96
CA ASP A 264 -32.76 -3.70 -16.64
C ASP A 264 -31.58 -4.69 -16.75
N GLY A 265 -30.46 -4.37 -16.11
CA GLY A 265 -29.25 -5.20 -16.13
C GLY A 265 -29.35 -6.52 -15.36
N ARG A 266 -30.44 -6.74 -14.62
CA ARG A 266 -30.74 -8.02 -13.96
C ARG A 266 -31.45 -9.01 -14.88
N THR A 267 -32.09 -8.54 -15.94
CA THR A 267 -32.78 -9.40 -16.91
C THR A 267 -31.82 -9.82 -18.02
N TYR A 268 -31.87 -11.10 -18.43
CA TYR A 268 -31.07 -11.54 -19.56
C TYR A 268 -31.74 -11.13 -20.86
N ASN A 269 -31.22 -10.07 -21.46
CA ASN A 269 -31.61 -9.67 -22.81
C ASN A 269 -30.33 -9.62 -23.65
N LEU A 270 -30.28 -10.45 -24.69
CA LEU A 270 -29.23 -10.33 -25.70
C LEU A 270 -29.46 -9.02 -26.43
N PRO A 271 -28.48 -8.11 -26.45
CA PRO A 271 -28.68 -6.83 -27.07
C PRO A 271 -28.70 -7.02 -28.59
N THR A 272 -29.64 -6.40 -29.30
CA THR A 272 -29.68 -6.50 -30.77
C THR A 272 -28.59 -5.63 -31.40
N ALA A 273 -28.17 -5.94 -32.63
CA ALA A 273 -27.24 -5.09 -33.37
C ALA A 273 -27.58 -3.58 -33.32
N SER A 274 -28.88 -3.23 -33.43
CA SER A 274 -29.39 -1.85 -33.32
C SER A 274 -29.36 -1.24 -31.92
N GLU A 275 -29.36 -2.06 -30.85
CA GLU A 275 -29.21 -1.62 -29.46
C GLU A 275 -27.73 -1.47 -29.05
N VAL A 276 -26.85 -2.21 -29.70
CA VAL A 276 -25.40 -2.19 -29.42
C VAL A 276 -24.69 -1.14 -30.25
N ALA A 277 -25.11 -0.94 -31.50
CA ALA A 277 -24.46 0.01 -32.39
C ALA A 277 -25.41 0.70 -33.38
N ALA A 278 -25.00 1.88 -33.83
CA ALA A 278 -25.62 2.62 -34.93
C ALA A 278 -24.58 3.02 -35.98
N LEU A 279 -24.96 2.95 -37.26
CA LEU A 279 -24.17 3.46 -38.38
C LEU A 279 -24.60 4.89 -38.70
N ILE A 280 -23.64 5.81 -38.76
CA ILE A 280 -23.87 7.23 -39.00
C ILE A 280 -23.09 7.65 -40.25
N VAL A 281 -23.75 8.35 -41.17
CA VAL A 281 -23.13 8.94 -42.37
C VAL A 281 -23.03 10.46 -42.16
N GLY A 282 -21.83 11.03 -42.22
CA GLY A 282 -21.59 12.48 -42.08
C GLY A 282 -21.31 13.00 -40.66
N ASP A 283 -21.68 14.25 -40.38
CA ASP A 283 -21.37 14.95 -39.13
C ASP A 283 -22.28 14.56 -37.96
N ILE A 284 -21.69 14.50 -36.76
CA ILE A 284 -22.39 14.09 -35.55
C ILE A 284 -22.82 15.34 -34.78
N GLY A 285 -24.12 15.53 -34.59
CA GLY A 285 -24.66 16.55 -33.68
C GLY A 285 -24.50 16.17 -32.19
N ASP A 286 -24.82 17.10 -31.29
CA ASP A 286 -24.57 17.06 -29.82
C ASP A 286 -25.27 15.94 -29.01
N ALA A 287 -25.78 14.88 -29.64
CA ALA A 287 -26.50 13.77 -29.01
C ALA A 287 -25.63 12.52 -28.74
N ILE A 288 -24.33 12.69 -28.45
CA ILE A 288 -23.42 11.60 -28.06
C ILE A 288 -23.35 11.52 -26.53
N ASP A 289 -23.60 10.34 -25.95
CA ASP A 289 -23.37 10.13 -24.51
C ASP A 289 -21.86 10.00 -24.27
N ASN A 290 -21.35 10.55 -23.16
CA ASN A 290 -19.92 10.49 -22.77
C ASN A 290 -19.37 9.06 -22.67
N ARG A 291 -20.22 8.04 -22.66
CA ARG A 291 -19.83 6.62 -22.63
C ARG A 291 -19.88 5.92 -23.98
N ASP A 292 -20.34 6.54 -25.06
CA ASP A 292 -20.36 5.89 -26.38
C ASP A 292 -18.95 5.79 -26.99
N ILE A 293 -18.71 4.76 -27.82
CA ILE A 293 -17.48 4.65 -28.61
C ILE A 293 -17.81 5.00 -30.06
N ILE A 294 -17.11 5.98 -30.63
CA ILE A 294 -17.27 6.39 -32.03
C ILE A 294 -16.07 5.91 -32.83
N VAL A 295 -16.28 4.91 -33.68
CA VAL A 295 -15.24 4.40 -34.58
C VAL A 295 -15.42 5.04 -35.95
N THR A 296 -14.44 5.84 -36.38
CA THR A 296 -14.50 6.55 -37.66
C THR A 296 -13.84 5.76 -38.80
N THR A 297 -14.14 6.13 -40.05
CA THR A 297 -13.62 5.50 -41.29
C THR A 297 -12.10 5.36 -41.28
N LYS A 298 -11.38 6.49 -41.18
CA LYS A 298 -9.92 6.58 -41.09
C LYS A 298 -9.55 7.75 -40.17
N SER A 299 -9.05 7.48 -38.96
CA SER A 299 -8.61 8.51 -38.00
C SER A 299 -7.09 8.65 -37.91
N GLY A 300 -6.35 7.62 -38.33
CA GLY A 300 -4.90 7.52 -38.12
C GLY A 300 -4.45 7.35 -36.66
N SER A 301 -5.38 7.36 -35.69
CA SER A 301 -5.09 7.36 -34.25
C SER A 301 -5.86 6.26 -33.52
N LEU A 302 -5.24 5.71 -32.46
CA LEU A 302 -5.88 4.73 -31.58
C LEU A 302 -6.68 5.45 -30.49
N GLN A 303 -7.95 5.07 -30.34
CA GLN A 303 -8.82 5.58 -29.27
C GLN A 303 -8.82 4.62 -28.09
N ARG A 304 -8.60 5.14 -26.87
CA ARG A 304 -8.79 4.36 -25.64
C ARG A 304 -10.28 4.19 -25.35
N ILE A 305 -10.67 2.97 -24.99
CA ILE A 305 -12.04 2.65 -24.59
C ILE A 305 -12.17 2.71 -23.08
N ASN A 306 -13.30 3.26 -22.62
CA ASN A 306 -13.68 3.32 -21.22
C ASN A 306 -14.02 1.93 -20.67
N GLU A 307 -13.42 1.55 -19.54
CA GLU A 307 -13.64 0.29 -18.82
C GLU A 307 -15.09 0.12 -18.32
N LEU A 308 -15.84 1.23 -18.23
CA LEU A 308 -17.25 1.25 -17.85
C LEU A 308 -18.21 1.05 -19.04
N HIS A 309 -17.69 0.90 -20.26
CA HIS A 309 -18.53 0.63 -21.43
C HIS A 309 -19.06 -0.83 -21.37
N PRO A 310 -20.37 -1.09 -21.58
CA PRO A 310 -20.92 -2.44 -21.52
C PRO A 310 -20.21 -3.43 -22.47
N ALA A 311 -19.91 -3.01 -23.70
CA ALA A 311 -19.18 -3.83 -24.67
C ALA A 311 -17.67 -4.04 -24.36
N TYR A 312 -17.08 -3.42 -23.32
CA TYR A 312 -15.63 -3.46 -23.08
C TYR A 312 -15.04 -4.88 -23.06
N LEU A 313 -15.70 -5.79 -22.33
CA LEU A 313 -15.27 -7.19 -22.24
C LEU A 313 -15.60 -7.99 -23.50
N GLY A 314 -16.75 -7.74 -24.14
CA GLY A 314 -17.16 -8.41 -25.37
C GLY A 314 -16.24 -8.07 -26.56
N LEU A 315 -15.73 -6.83 -26.60
CA LEU A 315 -14.77 -6.37 -27.61
C LEU A 315 -13.37 -7.01 -27.42
N GLN A 316 -12.94 -7.20 -26.17
CA GLN A 316 -11.62 -7.76 -25.86
C GLN A 316 -11.60 -9.30 -25.85
N TYR A 317 -12.65 -9.95 -25.35
CA TYR A 317 -12.74 -11.41 -25.22
C TYR A 317 -13.91 -12.02 -26.00
N PRO A 318 -13.97 -11.90 -27.33
CA PRO A 318 -15.05 -12.51 -28.13
C PRO A 318 -15.19 -14.03 -27.94
N LEU A 319 -14.10 -14.72 -27.57
CA LEU A 319 -14.14 -16.16 -27.28
C LEU A 319 -14.77 -16.51 -25.92
N LEU A 320 -14.81 -15.56 -24.98
CA LEU A 320 -15.51 -15.72 -23.69
C LEU A 320 -16.96 -15.22 -23.76
N PHE A 321 -17.25 -14.30 -24.68
CA PHE A 321 -18.55 -13.69 -24.91
C PHE A 321 -18.99 -13.88 -26.39
N PRO A 322 -19.29 -15.12 -26.81
CA PRO A 322 -19.54 -15.46 -28.22
C PRO A 322 -20.81 -14.81 -28.81
N TYR A 323 -21.67 -14.24 -27.97
CA TYR A 323 -22.85 -13.50 -28.40
C TYR A 323 -22.67 -11.98 -28.34
N GLY A 324 -21.53 -11.48 -27.84
CA GLY A 324 -21.32 -10.06 -27.60
C GLY A 324 -22.04 -9.56 -26.35
N ASP A 325 -22.21 -10.41 -25.33
CA ASP A 325 -22.90 -10.07 -24.08
C ASP A 325 -22.31 -8.82 -23.42
N ASP A 326 -23.18 -8.01 -22.83
CA ASP A 326 -22.77 -6.85 -22.04
C ASP A 326 -21.97 -7.30 -20.80
N GLY A 327 -20.85 -6.60 -20.57
CA GLY A 327 -20.04 -6.65 -19.36
C GLY A 327 -20.66 -5.87 -18.20
N TYR A 328 -19.81 -5.34 -17.33
CA TYR A 328 -20.27 -4.54 -16.19
C TYR A 328 -20.90 -3.22 -16.65
N ARG A 329 -21.97 -2.81 -15.98
CA ARG A 329 -22.59 -1.49 -16.11
C ARG A 329 -22.82 -0.91 -14.73
N VAL A 330 -22.65 0.41 -14.58
CA VAL A 330 -22.74 1.10 -13.29
C VAL A 330 -24.16 1.18 -12.72
N ASP A 331 -25.17 0.88 -13.53
CA ASP A 331 -26.59 1.05 -13.22
C ASP A 331 -27.29 -0.27 -12.85
N ILE A 332 -26.55 -1.38 -12.70
CA ILE A 332 -27.11 -2.68 -12.31
C ILE A 332 -27.61 -2.58 -10.85
N PRO A 333 -28.92 -2.65 -10.58
CA PRO A 333 -29.44 -2.53 -9.22
C PRO A 333 -29.18 -3.82 -8.41
N HIS A 334 -29.04 -3.69 -7.08
CA HIS A 334 -29.14 -4.85 -6.21
C HIS A 334 -30.58 -5.40 -6.15
N ARG A 335 -30.71 -6.66 -5.75
CA ARG A 335 -32.03 -7.27 -5.51
C ARG A 335 -32.80 -6.48 -4.44
N ASP A 336 -34.11 -6.35 -4.62
CA ASP A 336 -35.08 -5.77 -3.68
C ASP A 336 -34.78 -4.31 -3.26
N VAL A 337 -34.04 -3.55 -4.07
CA VAL A 337 -33.84 -2.11 -3.84
C VAL A 337 -35.02 -1.32 -4.40
N ASP A 338 -35.87 -0.83 -3.51
CA ASP A 338 -36.92 0.13 -3.82
C ASP A 338 -36.32 1.55 -3.89
N PRO A 339 -36.63 2.36 -4.93
CA PRO A 339 -36.22 3.78 -5.02
C PRO A 339 -36.46 4.62 -3.76
N SER A 340 -37.48 4.28 -2.97
CA SER A 340 -37.87 4.95 -1.71
C SER A 340 -36.94 4.63 -0.53
N THR A 341 -36.17 3.54 -0.58
CA THR A 341 -35.32 3.12 0.53
C THR A 341 -34.01 3.92 0.56
N ASN A 342 -33.72 4.58 1.69
CA ASN A 342 -32.52 5.41 1.87
C ASN A 342 -31.24 4.58 2.08
N THR A 343 -31.00 3.59 1.22
CA THR A 343 -29.83 2.71 1.26
C THR A 343 -28.62 3.40 0.64
N LYS A 344 -27.50 3.46 1.38
CA LYS A 344 -26.25 4.09 0.95
C LYS A 344 -25.59 3.44 -0.29
N ARG A 345 -26.00 2.22 -0.69
CA ARG A 345 -25.44 1.46 -1.84
C ARG A 345 -26.53 0.69 -2.60
N ARG A 346 -27.12 1.33 -3.60
CA ARG A 346 -28.24 0.81 -4.40
C ARG A 346 -27.81 -0.08 -5.58
N PHE A 347 -26.61 0.12 -6.12
CA PHE A 347 -26.14 -0.57 -7.33
C PHE A 347 -25.02 -1.58 -7.04
N CYS A 348 -24.98 -2.65 -7.84
CA CYS A 348 -23.95 -3.68 -7.85
C CYS A 348 -22.60 -3.05 -8.20
N THR A 349 -21.58 -3.35 -7.39
CA THR A 349 -20.21 -2.90 -7.67
C THR A 349 -19.53 -3.79 -8.72
N MET A 350 -18.50 -3.28 -9.39
CA MET A 350 -17.74 -4.06 -10.38
C MET A 350 -17.08 -5.29 -9.75
N ARG A 351 -16.61 -5.18 -8.49
CA ARG A 351 -16.07 -6.33 -7.74
C ARG A 351 -17.14 -7.41 -7.49
N GLU A 352 -18.34 -7.01 -7.07
CA GLU A 352 -19.47 -7.93 -6.88
C GLU A 352 -19.85 -8.61 -8.20
N PHE A 353 -19.83 -7.86 -9.32
CA PHE A 353 -20.08 -8.39 -10.66
C PHE A 353 -19.08 -9.48 -11.05
N PHE A 354 -17.78 -9.20 -10.97
CA PHE A 354 -16.75 -10.18 -11.31
C PHE A 354 -16.76 -11.38 -10.36
N ALA A 355 -16.87 -11.15 -9.05
CA ALA A 355 -16.96 -12.22 -8.06
C ALA A 355 -18.15 -13.15 -8.32
N TYR A 356 -19.28 -12.63 -8.81
CA TYR A 356 -20.41 -13.47 -9.21
C TYR A 356 -20.11 -14.28 -10.48
N ARG A 357 -19.48 -13.68 -11.50
CA ARG A 357 -19.23 -14.29 -12.82
C ARG A 357 -18.14 -15.38 -12.80
N ILE A 358 -17.19 -15.33 -11.87
CA ILE A 358 -16.09 -16.30 -11.77
C ILE A 358 -16.39 -17.48 -10.82
N GLN A 359 -17.64 -17.66 -10.42
CA GLN A 359 -18.06 -18.76 -9.55
C GLN A 359 -18.56 -19.94 -10.38
N ASP A 360 -18.17 -21.15 -10.00
CA ASP A 360 -18.69 -22.35 -10.64
C ASP A 360 -20.15 -22.58 -10.24
N ARG A 361 -20.97 -23.13 -11.15
CA ARG A 361 -22.41 -23.32 -10.95
C ARG A 361 -22.86 -24.66 -11.45
N VAL A 362 -23.74 -25.27 -10.66
CA VAL A 362 -24.33 -26.58 -10.96
C VAL A 362 -25.02 -26.55 -12.33
N ASN A 363 -24.70 -27.52 -13.18
CA ASN A 363 -25.27 -27.70 -14.52
C ASN A 363 -25.02 -26.52 -15.50
N VAL A 364 -23.97 -25.72 -15.29
CA VAL A 364 -23.62 -24.59 -16.17
C VAL A 364 -22.20 -24.75 -16.70
N PHE A 365 -22.02 -24.90 -18.01
CA PHE A 365 -20.68 -24.85 -18.60
C PHE A 365 -20.20 -23.40 -18.74
N SER A 366 -19.20 -23.01 -17.95
CA SER A 366 -18.62 -21.65 -17.99
C SER A 366 -17.44 -21.58 -18.96
N LEU A 367 -17.58 -20.83 -20.06
CA LEU A 367 -16.44 -20.55 -20.96
C LEU A 367 -15.32 -19.81 -20.23
N ILE A 368 -15.67 -18.89 -19.33
CA ILE A 368 -14.72 -18.10 -18.54
C ILE A 368 -13.81 -19.04 -17.73
N LEU A 369 -14.39 -19.92 -16.92
CA LEU A 369 -13.64 -20.83 -16.04
C LEU A 369 -12.86 -21.89 -16.80
N ASN A 370 -13.40 -22.38 -17.92
CA ASN A 370 -12.77 -23.43 -18.71
C ASN A 370 -11.71 -22.91 -19.71
N SER A 371 -11.44 -21.59 -19.76
CA SER A 371 -10.52 -20.99 -20.73
C SER A 371 -9.03 -20.99 -20.34
N ARG A 372 -8.66 -21.60 -19.20
CA ARG A 372 -7.28 -21.82 -18.72
C ARG A 372 -6.37 -20.59 -18.80
N ARG A 373 -5.48 -20.53 -19.80
CA ARG A 373 -4.54 -19.41 -19.96
C ARG A 373 -5.29 -18.10 -20.23
N LEU A 374 -6.38 -18.13 -20.99
CA LEU A 374 -7.17 -16.92 -21.24
C LEU A 374 -7.89 -16.47 -19.95
N PHE A 375 -8.33 -17.40 -19.10
CA PHE A 375 -8.92 -17.09 -17.79
C PHE A 375 -7.97 -16.28 -16.90
N GLN A 376 -6.68 -16.65 -16.84
CA GLN A 376 -5.70 -15.88 -16.08
C GLN A 376 -5.55 -14.44 -16.58
N GLN A 377 -5.62 -14.23 -17.89
CA GLN A 377 -5.57 -12.89 -18.49
C GLN A 377 -6.85 -12.11 -18.15
N PHE A 378 -8.01 -12.74 -18.29
CA PHE A 378 -9.31 -12.17 -17.92
C PHE A 378 -9.36 -11.75 -16.44
N LEU A 379 -8.81 -12.55 -15.52
CA LEU A 379 -8.78 -12.20 -14.09
C LEU A 379 -7.95 -10.95 -13.81
N VAL A 380 -6.76 -10.85 -14.40
CA VAL A 380 -5.89 -9.67 -14.25
C VAL A 380 -6.59 -8.43 -14.81
N ASP A 381 -7.18 -8.55 -15.99
CA ASP A 381 -7.91 -7.46 -16.64
C ASP A 381 -9.12 -7.00 -15.80
N ALA A 382 -9.96 -7.96 -15.37
CA ALA A 382 -11.08 -7.72 -14.47
C ALA A 382 -10.69 -6.97 -13.19
N TYR A 383 -9.57 -7.36 -12.55
CA TYR A 383 -9.11 -6.67 -11.35
C TYR A 383 -8.55 -5.28 -11.65
N THR A 384 -7.84 -5.09 -12.77
CA THR A 384 -7.40 -3.75 -13.18
C THR A 384 -8.59 -2.83 -13.46
N MET A 385 -9.68 -3.33 -14.05
CA MET A 385 -10.92 -2.55 -14.22
C MET A 385 -11.49 -2.11 -12.87
N ILE A 386 -11.52 -3.00 -11.86
CA ILE A 386 -11.97 -2.67 -10.50
C ILE A 386 -11.08 -1.60 -9.86
N GLU A 387 -9.75 -1.71 -10.02
CA GLU A 387 -8.82 -0.71 -9.48
C GLU A 387 -8.99 0.64 -10.18
N THR A 388 -9.13 0.66 -11.51
CA THR A 388 -9.37 1.88 -12.28
C THR A 388 -10.68 2.56 -11.87
N GLU A 389 -11.78 1.83 -11.70
CA GLU A 389 -13.05 2.37 -11.19
C GLU A 389 -12.85 3.06 -9.82
N ARG A 390 -12.19 2.37 -8.88
CA ARG A 390 -11.92 2.90 -7.54
C ARG A 390 -11.05 4.15 -7.58
N LEU A 391 -10.02 4.16 -8.42
CA LEU A 391 -9.11 5.29 -8.55
C LEU A 391 -9.78 6.48 -9.24
N TYR A 392 -10.65 6.23 -10.23
CA TYR A 392 -11.47 7.26 -10.85
C TYR A 392 -12.45 7.89 -9.85
N TYR A 393 -13.09 7.07 -9.01
CA TYR A 393 -13.92 7.55 -7.90
C TYR A 393 -13.11 8.44 -6.94
N ILE A 394 -11.93 7.97 -6.50
CA ILE A 394 -11.04 8.73 -5.61
C ILE A 394 -10.64 10.06 -6.26
N ARG A 395 -10.24 10.05 -7.54
CA ARG A 395 -9.82 11.25 -8.29
C ARG A 395 -10.92 12.29 -8.39
N ASN A 396 -12.16 11.87 -8.66
CA ASN A 396 -13.28 12.80 -8.83
C ASN A 396 -13.89 13.25 -7.50
N GLN A 397 -13.66 12.51 -6.42
CA GLN A 397 -14.16 12.82 -5.07
C GLN A 397 -13.09 13.45 -4.17
N GLN A 398 -11.96 13.90 -4.74
CA GLN A 398 -10.86 14.56 -3.99
C GLN A 398 -11.34 15.77 -3.17
N LYS A 399 -12.38 16.48 -3.63
CA LYS A 399 -12.98 17.63 -2.93
C LYS A 399 -13.84 17.24 -1.72
N VAL A 400 -14.29 15.98 -1.65
CA VAL A 400 -15.15 15.43 -0.58
C VAL A 400 -14.34 14.52 0.37
N LEU A 401 -13.20 14.01 -0.10
CA LEU A 401 -12.40 12.99 0.57
C LEU A 401 -10.99 13.52 0.88
N ARG A 402 -10.82 14.25 1.99
CA ARG A 402 -9.50 14.45 2.63
C ARG A 402 -9.45 13.78 4.00
N CYS A 403 -9.11 12.50 4.01
CA CYS A 403 -8.42 11.79 5.08
C CYS A 403 -8.02 10.38 4.59
N GLU A 404 -6.72 10.05 4.57
CA GLU A 404 -6.24 8.65 4.57
C GLU A 404 -6.23 8.11 6.01
N SER A 405 -6.38 6.83 6.34
CA SER A 405 -6.60 5.58 5.63
C SER A 405 -7.60 4.77 6.47
N TYR A 406 -8.64 4.22 5.83
CA TYR A 406 -9.58 3.28 6.46
C TYR A 406 -9.46 1.92 5.78
N GLU A 407 -8.83 0.95 6.45
CA GLU A 407 -9.14 -0.46 6.25
C GLU A 407 -9.07 -1.19 7.59
N THR A 408 -10.24 -1.56 8.12
CA THR A 408 -10.36 -2.54 9.19
C THR A 408 -11.39 -3.59 8.75
N LEU A 409 -11.02 -4.86 8.96
CA LEU A 409 -11.90 -6.00 9.32
C LEU A 409 -12.84 -6.50 8.20
N LYS A 410 -12.85 -7.78 7.81
CA LYS A 410 -12.93 -8.94 8.71
C LYS A 410 -12.72 -10.29 7.97
N SER A 411 -11.77 -11.05 8.53
CA SER A 411 -11.65 -12.52 8.60
C SER A 411 -11.38 -13.31 7.31
N VAL A 412 -10.28 -14.08 7.29
CA VAL A 412 -10.26 -15.55 7.54
C VAL A 412 -8.84 -16.07 7.73
N GLN A 413 -8.73 -17.25 8.34
CA GLN A 413 -7.53 -18.04 8.69
C GLN A 413 -6.74 -17.61 9.94
N SER A 414 -7.20 -18.14 11.09
CA SER A 414 -6.28 -18.64 12.14
C SER A 414 -6.92 -19.81 12.91
N HIS A 415 -7.56 -20.74 12.21
CA HIS A 415 -8.18 -21.88 12.90
C HIS A 415 -7.10 -22.81 13.52
N ASP A 416 -5.98 -23.03 12.84
CA ASP A 416 -4.98 -23.99 13.32
C ASP A 416 -4.01 -23.41 14.35
N LEU A 417 -3.44 -22.22 14.09
CA LEU A 417 -2.48 -21.58 15.01
C LEU A 417 -3.15 -21.05 16.31
N LYS A 418 -4.44 -20.68 16.26
CA LYS A 418 -5.15 -20.11 17.41
C LYS A 418 -6.07 -21.09 18.14
N LYS A 419 -6.86 -21.91 17.41
CA LYS A 419 -7.82 -22.83 18.06
C LYS A 419 -7.25 -24.22 18.35
N LYS A 420 -6.36 -24.75 17.49
CA LYS A 420 -5.71 -26.06 17.74
C LYS A 420 -4.45 -25.96 18.60
N ARG A 421 -4.03 -24.74 18.97
CA ARG A 421 -2.86 -24.46 19.85
C ARG A 421 -1.59 -25.21 19.41
N LEU A 422 -1.37 -25.35 18.09
CA LEU A 422 -0.30 -26.18 17.54
C LEU A 422 1.10 -25.79 18.05
N LEU A 423 1.32 -24.49 18.29
CA LEU A 423 2.57 -23.93 18.83
C LEU A 423 2.42 -23.48 20.30
N GLY A 424 1.28 -23.73 20.94
CA GLY A 424 0.93 -23.18 22.26
C GLY A 424 -0.07 -22.02 22.21
N LEU A 425 -0.25 -21.32 23.33
CA LEU A 425 -1.17 -20.18 23.43
C LEU A 425 -0.50 -18.91 22.86
N VAL A 426 -1.21 -18.22 21.97
CA VAL A 426 -0.70 -17.01 21.29
C VAL A 426 -1.41 -15.76 21.82
N LYS A 427 -0.63 -14.75 22.24
CA LYS A 427 -1.11 -13.45 22.74
C LYS A 427 -1.49 -12.49 21.61
N ALA A 428 -0.70 -12.46 20.54
CA ALA A 428 -0.96 -11.65 19.35
C ALA A 428 -0.47 -12.33 18.05
N VAL A 429 -1.10 -12.01 16.93
CA VAL A 429 -0.74 -12.53 15.60
C VAL A 429 -0.77 -11.39 14.61
N VAL A 430 0.24 -11.32 13.76
CA VAL A 430 0.23 -10.47 12.58
C VAL A 430 0.66 -11.29 11.37
N TYR A 431 -0.07 -11.20 10.27
CA TYR A 431 0.43 -11.73 9.00
C TYR A 431 0.13 -10.81 7.83
N THR A 432 0.94 -10.97 6.79
CA THR A 432 0.77 -10.35 5.48
C THR A 432 0.96 -11.43 4.40
N VAL A 433 0.07 -11.45 3.41
CA VAL A 433 0.17 -12.26 2.20
C VAL A 433 0.66 -11.36 1.08
N GLU A 434 1.82 -11.70 0.53
CA GLU A 434 2.41 -11.06 -0.63
C GLU A 434 2.37 -12.03 -1.82
N PHE A 435 2.22 -11.48 -3.02
CA PHE A 435 2.32 -12.25 -4.26
C PHE A 435 3.70 -11.96 -4.84
N GLN A 436 4.69 -12.77 -4.48
CA GLN A 436 6.06 -12.61 -4.95
C GLN A 436 6.12 -12.67 -6.48
N LYS A 437 7.27 -12.32 -7.09
CA LYS A 437 7.50 -12.33 -8.55
C LYS A 437 6.97 -13.57 -9.31
N ARG A 438 6.82 -14.72 -8.66
CA ARG A 438 6.31 -15.98 -9.25
C ARG A 438 4.78 -16.18 -9.12
N GLY A 439 4.03 -15.22 -8.57
CA GLY A 439 2.56 -15.20 -8.54
C GLY A 439 1.86 -16.01 -7.46
N LEU A 440 2.53 -16.96 -6.80
CA LEU A 440 1.93 -17.72 -5.69
C LEU A 440 1.85 -16.89 -4.39
N PRO A 441 0.83 -17.11 -3.55
CA PRO A 441 0.71 -16.42 -2.27
C PRO A 441 1.87 -16.83 -1.34
N HIS A 442 2.55 -15.84 -0.79
CA HIS A 442 3.62 -15.98 0.19
C HIS A 442 3.22 -15.26 1.47
N ALA A 443 3.15 -15.98 2.58
CA ALA A 443 2.72 -15.41 3.85
C ALA A 443 3.90 -15.15 4.79
N HIS A 444 4.03 -13.91 5.26
CA HIS A 444 4.86 -13.56 6.41
C HIS A 444 3.98 -13.56 7.66
N ILE A 445 4.24 -14.47 8.61
CA ILE A 445 3.44 -14.64 9.83
C ILE A 445 4.32 -14.41 11.05
N CYS A 446 3.91 -13.53 11.95
CA CYS A 446 4.54 -13.30 13.25
C CYS A 446 3.57 -13.65 14.38
N LEU A 447 4.04 -14.49 15.30
CA LEU A 447 3.30 -14.97 16.47
C LEU A 447 3.95 -14.44 17.74
N PHE A 448 3.17 -13.77 18.58
CA PHE A 448 3.58 -13.34 19.91
C PHE A 448 3.06 -14.35 20.92
N MET A 449 3.94 -15.22 21.43
CA MET A 449 3.57 -16.29 22.35
C MET A 449 3.14 -15.75 23.72
N HIS A 450 2.17 -16.42 24.35
CA HIS A 450 1.84 -16.18 25.76
C HIS A 450 3.07 -16.47 26.64
N PRO A 451 3.31 -15.73 27.74
CA PRO A 451 4.48 -15.95 28.62
C PRO A 451 4.73 -17.42 28.98
N ASP A 452 3.68 -18.15 29.35
CA ASP A 452 3.75 -19.57 29.75
C ASP A 452 4.14 -20.53 28.60
N TYR A 453 4.03 -20.07 27.36
CA TYR A 453 4.34 -20.83 26.14
C TYR A 453 5.49 -20.20 25.35
N LYS A 454 6.23 -19.27 25.96
CA LYS A 454 7.51 -18.85 25.39
C LYS A 454 8.47 -20.05 25.43
N LEU A 455 9.39 -20.12 24.49
CA LEU A 455 10.46 -21.11 24.43
C LEU A 455 11.72 -20.44 24.99
N PRO A 456 11.94 -20.37 26.32
CA PRO A 456 13.02 -19.59 26.91
C PRO A 456 14.39 -20.26 26.78
N THR A 457 14.44 -21.56 26.45
CA THR A 457 15.68 -22.32 26.37
C THR A 457 15.87 -22.97 25.00
N VAL A 458 17.12 -23.30 24.69
CA VAL A 458 17.56 -23.97 23.46
C VAL A 458 16.86 -25.32 23.28
N GLU A 459 16.70 -26.09 24.35
CA GLU A 459 16.06 -27.41 24.31
C GLU A 459 14.58 -27.31 23.93
N HIS A 460 13.91 -26.22 24.31
CA HIS A 460 12.54 -25.96 23.90
C HIS A 460 12.44 -25.59 22.41
N ILE A 461 13.44 -24.89 21.87
CA ILE A 461 13.52 -24.54 20.45
C ILE A 461 13.68 -25.80 19.60
N ASP A 462 14.61 -26.69 19.96
CA ASP A 462 14.91 -27.93 19.21
C ASP A 462 13.75 -28.93 19.15
N ARG A 463 12.79 -28.83 20.08
CA ARG A 463 11.55 -29.63 20.06
C ARG A 463 10.55 -29.16 19.00
N VAL A 464 10.63 -27.89 18.61
CA VAL A 464 9.63 -27.21 17.78
C VAL A 464 10.18 -26.93 16.38
N ILE A 465 11.43 -26.52 16.28
CA ILE A 465 12.12 -26.16 15.04
C ILE A 465 13.26 -27.15 14.80
N SER A 466 13.34 -27.67 13.58
CA SER A 466 14.45 -28.51 13.14
C SER A 466 15.07 -27.93 11.88
N ALA A 467 16.39 -28.07 11.76
CA ALA A 467 17.14 -27.77 10.54
C ALA A 467 17.95 -29.00 10.09
N GLU A 468 17.42 -30.20 10.35
CA GLU A 468 18.07 -31.48 10.04
C GLU A 468 17.23 -32.29 9.06
N ILE A 469 17.89 -33.11 8.25
CA ILE A 469 17.28 -34.15 7.42
C ILE A 469 16.77 -35.24 8.38
N PRO A 470 15.46 -35.55 8.38
CA PRO A 470 14.93 -36.59 9.25
C PRO A 470 15.41 -37.97 8.79
N ASN A 471 15.42 -38.95 9.69
CA ASN A 471 15.75 -40.32 9.31
C ASN A 471 14.64 -40.90 8.42
N LYS A 472 15.02 -41.46 7.26
CA LYS A 472 14.11 -42.02 6.27
C LYS A 472 13.37 -43.26 6.76
N ASP A 473 13.99 -44.04 7.64
CA ASP A 473 13.40 -45.27 8.19
C ASP A 473 12.40 -44.96 9.31
N ASP A 474 12.63 -43.88 10.07
CA ASP A 474 11.76 -43.47 11.18
C ASP A 474 10.54 -42.66 10.72
N ASP A 475 10.74 -41.71 9.79
CA ASP A 475 9.68 -40.84 9.26
C ASP A 475 9.88 -40.60 7.74
N PRO A 476 9.55 -41.60 6.90
CA PRO A 476 9.75 -41.52 5.44
C PRO A 476 8.96 -40.39 4.79
N GLU A 477 7.80 -40.04 5.35
CA GLU A 477 6.97 -38.93 4.90
C GLU A 477 7.68 -37.59 5.12
N LEU A 478 8.14 -37.32 6.35
CA LEU A 478 8.85 -36.08 6.64
C LEU A 478 10.14 -35.97 5.85
N TYR A 479 10.87 -37.08 5.65
CA TYR A 479 12.05 -37.12 4.78
C TYR A 479 11.74 -36.67 3.37
N SER A 480 10.66 -37.19 2.76
CA SER A 480 10.24 -36.78 1.43
C SER A 480 9.92 -35.28 1.38
N LEU A 481 9.17 -34.77 2.36
CA LEU A 481 8.77 -33.35 2.41
C LEU A 481 9.96 -32.41 2.64
N VAL A 482 10.91 -32.79 3.50
CA VAL A 482 12.13 -32.00 3.74
C VAL A 482 13.00 -31.98 2.49
N SER A 483 13.16 -33.15 1.84
CA SER A 483 13.86 -33.27 0.56
C SER A 483 13.27 -32.38 -0.51
N GLU A 484 11.95 -32.39 -0.66
CA GLU A 484 11.26 -31.62 -1.68
C GLU A 484 11.30 -30.11 -1.37
N PHE A 485 10.81 -29.71 -0.20
CA PHE A 485 10.46 -28.32 0.10
C PHE A 485 11.50 -27.57 0.95
N MET A 486 12.28 -28.25 1.80
CA MET A 486 13.12 -27.59 2.81
C MET A 486 14.61 -27.56 2.45
N MET A 487 15.04 -28.22 1.37
CA MET A 487 16.45 -28.13 0.95
C MET A 487 16.72 -26.86 0.15
N HIS A 488 17.63 -26.03 0.64
CA HIS A 488 18.26 -24.99 -0.16
C HIS A 488 19.01 -25.64 -1.31
N GLY A 489 18.65 -25.29 -2.55
CA GLY A 489 19.28 -25.88 -3.74
C GLY A 489 20.78 -25.55 -3.83
N PRO A 490 21.51 -26.24 -4.72
CA PRO A 490 22.94 -25.96 -4.93
C PRO A 490 23.16 -24.48 -5.27
N CYS A 491 24.17 -23.88 -4.65
CA CYS A 491 24.54 -22.47 -4.81
C CYS A 491 26.06 -22.30 -4.61
N GLY A 492 26.58 -21.09 -4.79
CA GLY A 492 28.01 -20.85 -4.64
C GLY A 492 28.79 -21.43 -5.81
N SER A 493 29.87 -22.14 -5.52
CA SER A 493 30.68 -22.85 -6.53
C SER A 493 29.87 -23.89 -7.30
N ASP A 494 28.91 -24.54 -6.65
CA ASP A 494 28.14 -25.63 -7.22
C ASP A 494 27.09 -25.13 -8.22
N ASN A 495 26.63 -23.88 -8.05
CA ASN A 495 25.76 -23.21 -9.00
C ASN A 495 25.86 -21.67 -8.87
N PRO A 496 26.79 -21.03 -9.60
CA PRO A 496 27.01 -19.59 -9.52
C PRO A 496 25.84 -18.76 -10.09
N LYS A 497 24.98 -19.38 -10.91
CA LYS A 497 23.85 -18.71 -11.58
C LYS A 497 22.55 -18.77 -10.77
N CYS A 498 22.56 -19.35 -9.57
CA CYS A 498 21.34 -19.49 -8.81
C CYS A 498 20.86 -18.13 -8.25
N PRO A 499 19.53 -17.92 -8.11
CA PRO A 499 18.98 -16.61 -7.76
C PRO A 499 19.38 -16.05 -6.39
N CYS A 500 19.93 -16.89 -5.50
CA CYS A 500 20.36 -16.46 -4.18
C CYS A 500 21.79 -15.91 -4.16
N MET A 501 22.55 -15.97 -5.25
CA MET A 501 23.89 -15.41 -5.34
C MET A 501 23.85 -13.89 -5.40
N SER A 502 24.64 -13.25 -4.55
CA SER A 502 24.90 -11.81 -4.53
C SER A 502 26.39 -11.62 -4.27
N GLU A 503 27.08 -10.85 -5.11
CA GLU A 503 28.53 -10.60 -4.97
C GLU A 503 29.36 -11.90 -4.82
N ASN A 504 29.06 -12.91 -5.65
CA ASN A 504 29.69 -14.23 -5.62
C ASN A 504 29.57 -15.03 -4.31
N LYS A 505 28.68 -14.63 -3.40
CA LYS A 505 28.34 -15.37 -2.18
C LYS A 505 26.83 -15.62 -2.10
N CYS A 506 26.43 -16.68 -1.39
CA CYS A 506 25.01 -16.91 -1.14
C CYS A 506 24.49 -15.83 -0.19
N SER A 507 23.52 -15.03 -0.64
CA SER A 507 22.87 -13.97 0.17
C SER A 507 22.14 -14.49 1.42
N LYS A 508 21.94 -15.81 1.52
CA LYS A 508 21.34 -16.51 2.67
C LYS A 508 22.37 -17.22 3.55
N ASN A 509 23.66 -17.08 3.21
CA ASN A 509 24.80 -17.69 3.90
C ASN A 509 24.68 -19.22 4.00
N PHE A 510 24.28 -19.87 2.91
CA PHE A 510 24.37 -21.33 2.77
C PHE A 510 25.68 -21.70 2.05
N PRO A 511 26.28 -22.87 2.36
CA PRO A 511 25.88 -23.80 3.43
C PRO A 511 26.13 -23.23 4.84
N LYS A 512 25.27 -23.56 5.81
CA LYS A 512 25.42 -23.16 7.22
C LYS A 512 26.50 -24.01 7.92
N PRO A 513 27.09 -23.56 9.04
CA PRO A 513 28.01 -24.40 9.80
C PRO A 513 27.28 -25.59 10.47
N PHE A 514 28.00 -26.68 10.69
CA PHE A 514 27.52 -27.76 11.56
C PHE A 514 27.57 -27.30 13.02
N LEU A 515 26.55 -27.70 13.78
CA LEU A 515 26.37 -27.35 15.19
C LEU A 515 25.71 -28.52 15.91
N GLU A 516 26.34 -29.00 16.99
CA GLU A 516 25.80 -30.09 17.81
C GLU A 516 24.58 -29.69 18.63
N ASN A 517 24.47 -28.41 19.01
CA ASN A 517 23.33 -27.86 19.73
C ASN A 517 22.96 -26.49 19.16
N THR A 518 21.69 -26.11 19.28
CA THR A 518 21.25 -24.76 18.93
C THR A 518 21.93 -23.75 19.87
N SER A 519 22.34 -22.60 19.36
CA SER A 519 22.92 -21.50 20.16
C SER A 519 22.32 -20.16 19.73
N VAL A 520 22.53 -19.11 20.52
CA VAL A 520 22.07 -17.76 20.18
C VAL A 520 23.30 -16.87 20.05
N ASP A 521 23.44 -16.17 18.93
CA ASP A 521 24.58 -15.28 18.70
C ASP A 521 24.46 -13.97 19.49
N SER A 522 25.51 -13.14 19.43
CA SER A 522 25.55 -11.82 20.13
C SER A 522 24.45 -10.86 19.67
N ASN A 523 23.86 -11.09 18.50
CA ASN A 523 22.78 -10.30 17.90
C ASN A 523 21.40 -10.92 18.12
N GLY A 524 21.31 -11.99 18.91
CA GLY A 524 20.05 -12.64 19.30
C GLY A 524 19.44 -13.57 18.26
N TYR A 525 20.16 -13.92 17.20
CA TYR A 525 19.68 -14.85 16.20
C TYR A 525 19.99 -16.30 16.62
N PRO A 526 19.01 -17.22 16.54
CA PRO A 526 19.27 -18.62 16.79
C PRO A 526 20.09 -19.23 15.64
N MET A 527 21.19 -19.88 16.00
CA MET A 527 21.98 -20.74 15.15
C MET A 527 21.53 -22.18 15.43
N TYR A 528 20.63 -22.71 14.59
CA TYR A 528 20.03 -24.02 14.85
C TYR A 528 21.01 -25.17 14.73
N ARG A 529 20.76 -26.21 15.54
CA ARG A 529 21.43 -27.50 15.47
C ARG A 529 21.38 -28.10 14.07
N ARG A 530 22.56 -28.52 13.60
CA ARG A 530 22.82 -29.17 12.31
C ARG A 530 23.94 -30.19 12.55
N ARG A 531 23.60 -31.42 12.91
CA ARG A 531 24.62 -32.45 13.19
C ARG A 531 25.27 -32.95 11.91
N ASN A 532 26.53 -33.37 12.01
CA ASN A 532 27.20 -34.06 10.92
C ASN A 532 27.03 -35.57 11.09
N ASP A 533 25.86 -36.07 10.70
CA ASP A 533 25.46 -37.48 10.81
C ASP A 533 25.69 -38.27 9.49
N GLY A 534 26.26 -37.62 8.48
CA GLY A 534 26.46 -38.20 7.15
C GLY A 534 25.20 -38.26 6.28
N SER A 535 24.05 -37.75 6.76
CA SER A 535 22.81 -37.68 5.99
C SER A 535 22.92 -36.68 4.84
N PHE A 536 22.44 -37.06 3.66
CA PHE A 536 22.41 -36.18 2.49
C PHE A 536 21.18 -36.41 1.61
N ILE A 537 20.83 -35.39 0.85
CA ILE A 537 19.83 -35.40 -0.22
C ILE A 537 20.51 -34.92 -1.50
N GLU A 538 20.33 -35.66 -2.59
CA GLU A 538 20.91 -35.31 -3.88
C GLU A 538 19.94 -34.42 -4.68
N LYS A 539 20.39 -33.21 -5.06
CA LYS A 539 19.66 -32.33 -5.98
C LYS A 539 20.58 -31.87 -7.09
N SER A 540 20.16 -32.06 -8.35
CA SER A 540 20.94 -31.67 -9.53
C SER A 540 22.37 -32.24 -9.55
N GLY A 541 22.54 -33.48 -9.06
CA GLY A 541 23.85 -34.16 -8.99
C GLY A 541 24.75 -33.72 -7.81
N VAL A 542 24.26 -32.83 -6.93
CA VAL A 542 24.99 -32.32 -5.76
C VAL A 542 24.40 -32.91 -4.49
N LYS A 543 25.25 -33.47 -3.62
CA LYS A 543 24.86 -33.98 -2.31
C LYS A 543 24.79 -32.85 -1.30
N LEU A 544 23.57 -32.57 -0.83
CA LEU A 544 23.27 -31.53 0.14
C LEU A 544 23.00 -32.17 1.50
N ASP A 545 23.79 -31.80 2.51
CA ASP A 545 23.66 -32.32 3.87
C ASP A 545 22.85 -31.35 4.77
N ASN A 546 22.87 -31.61 6.09
CA ASN A 546 22.18 -30.78 7.09
C ASN A 546 22.55 -29.29 7.04
N ARG A 547 23.65 -28.89 6.41
CA ARG A 547 24.02 -27.48 6.24
C ARG A 547 23.13 -26.72 5.27
N SER A 548 22.41 -27.44 4.40
CA SER A 548 21.54 -26.88 3.36
C SER A 548 20.05 -26.93 3.71
N VAL A 549 19.69 -27.43 4.89
CA VAL A 549 18.28 -27.51 5.33
C VAL A 549 17.78 -26.13 5.79
N VAL A 550 16.65 -25.68 5.29
CA VAL A 550 15.93 -24.50 5.77
C VAL A 550 15.18 -24.86 7.06
N PRO A 551 15.27 -24.08 8.16
CA PRO A 551 14.59 -24.39 9.42
C PRO A 551 13.07 -24.54 9.26
N TYR A 552 12.51 -25.61 9.82
CA TYR A 552 11.11 -25.99 9.63
C TYR A 552 10.47 -26.54 10.90
N HIS A 553 9.14 -26.51 10.94
CA HIS A 553 8.34 -27.18 11.96
C HIS A 553 7.69 -28.43 11.37
N LYS A 554 7.99 -29.60 11.93
CA LYS A 554 7.58 -30.92 11.39
C LYS A 554 6.08 -30.99 11.07
N THR A 555 5.22 -30.64 12.04
CA THR A 555 3.76 -30.71 11.85
C THR A 555 3.21 -29.66 10.88
N LEU A 556 3.85 -28.48 10.75
CA LEU A 556 3.41 -27.47 9.78
C LEU A 556 3.78 -27.93 8.38
N LEU A 557 4.98 -28.51 8.21
CA LEU A 557 5.44 -29.03 6.92
C LEU A 557 4.57 -30.18 6.43
N LYS A 558 4.25 -31.16 7.29
CA LYS A 558 3.31 -32.25 6.96
C LYS A 558 1.92 -31.72 6.57
N ARG A 559 1.44 -30.71 7.30
CA ARG A 559 0.10 -30.13 7.10
C ARG A 559 -0.03 -29.31 5.81
N TYR A 560 0.96 -28.48 5.50
CA TYR A 560 0.86 -27.50 4.40
C TYR A 560 1.61 -27.93 3.14
N GLN A 561 2.53 -28.90 3.22
CA GLN A 561 3.30 -29.45 2.08
C GLN A 561 3.84 -28.34 1.16
N ALA A 562 4.44 -27.33 1.78
CA ALA A 562 4.92 -26.14 1.10
C ALA A 562 6.26 -25.74 1.68
N HIS A 563 6.94 -24.81 1.00
CA HIS A 563 8.14 -24.22 1.57
C HIS A 563 7.81 -23.33 2.78
N ILE A 564 8.25 -23.70 3.99
CA ILE A 564 7.97 -23.01 5.25
C ILE A 564 9.28 -22.80 5.99
N ASN A 565 9.71 -21.54 6.11
CA ASN A 565 10.82 -21.19 6.99
C ASN A 565 10.28 -20.75 8.35
N VAL A 566 10.63 -21.45 9.42
CA VAL A 566 10.21 -21.12 10.79
C VAL A 566 11.40 -20.63 11.59
N GLU A 567 11.30 -19.41 12.11
CA GLU A 567 12.37 -18.75 12.84
C GLU A 567 11.93 -18.37 14.25
N TRP A 568 12.76 -18.62 15.26
CA TRP A 568 12.60 -18.10 16.61
C TRP A 568 13.23 -16.70 16.72
N CYS A 569 12.51 -15.73 17.28
CA CYS A 569 12.93 -14.33 17.33
C CYS A 569 12.72 -13.78 18.75
N ASN A 570 13.80 -13.35 19.41
CA ASN A 570 13.75 -12.86 20.80
C ASN A 570 14.40 -11.47 21.02
N GLN A 571 14.93 -10.82 19.97
CA GLN A 571 15.53 -9.49 20.09
C GLN A 571 14.84 -8.42 19.23
N ALA A 572 14.97 -7.15 19.65
CA ALA A 572 14.35 -5.99 19.01
C ALA A 572 14.76 -5.80 17.54
N ALA A 573 15.99 -6.16 17.17
CA ALA A 573 16.48 -6.11 15.79
C ALA A 573 15.74 -7.09 14.87
N SER A 574 15.52 -8.34 15.32
CA SER A 574 14.73 -9.35 14.60
C SER A 574 13.27 -8.93 14.48
N ILE A 575 12.72 -8.26 15.49
CA ILE A 575 11.36 -7.70 15.45
C ILE A 575 11.24 -6.58 14.40
N LYS A 576 12.20 -5.64 14.33
CA LYS A 576 12.24 -4.61 13.27
C LYS A 576 12.34 -5.24 11.88
N TYR A 577 13.16 -6.28 11.72
CA TYR A 577 13.28 -7.04 10.49
C TYR A 577 11.94 -7.69 10.10
N LEU A 578 11.26 -8.39 11.02
CA LEU A 578 9.95 -8.99 10.77
C LEU A 578 8.89 -7.95 10.37
N PHE A 579 8.87 -6.79 11.04
CA PHE A 579 7.97 -5.69 10.69
C PHE A 579 8.29 -5.07 9.31
N LYS A 580 9.54 -5.12 8.85
CA LYS A 580 9.88 -4.72 7.48
C LYS A 580 9.15 -5.59 6.45
N TYR A 581 9.13 -6.91 6.62
CA TYR A 581 8.44 -7.82 5.69
C TYR A 581 6.92 -7.78 5.85
N ILE A 582 6.41 -7.69 7.08
CA ILE A 582 4.96 -7.59 7.33
C ILE A 582 4.37 -6.29 6.78
N ASN A 583 5.12 -5.19 6.80
CA ASN A 583 4.65 -3.89 6.30
C ASN A 583 5.26 -3.53 4.94
N LYS A 584 5.96 -4.47 4.26
CA LYS A 584 6.47 -4.21 2.92
C LYS A 584 5.27 -4.06 1.99
N GLY A 585 5.27 -3.00 1.20
CA GLY A 585 4.28 -2.83 0.13
C GLY A 585 4.48 -3.87 -0.99
N PRO A 586 3.56 -3.95 -1.96
CA PRO A 586 3.71 -4.84 -3.12
C PRO A 586 5.04 -4.58 -3.85
N ASP A 587 5.59 -5.60 -4.50
CA ASP A 587 6.82 -5.48 -5.28
C ASP A 587 6.66 -4.37 -6.34
N ARG A 588 7.46 -3.30 -6.20
CA ARG A 588 7.57 -2.19 -7.14
C ARG A 588 8.89 -2.34 -7.90
N ALA A 589 8.88 -2.27 -9.23
CA ALA A 589 10.10 -2.06 -10.00
C ALA A 589 10.32 -0.57 -10.18
N THR A 590 11.29 0.01 -9.48
CA THR A 590 11.75 1.37 -9.76
C THR A 590 12.46 1.35 -11.11
N VAL A 591 11.81 1.85 -12.15
CA VAL A 591 12.46 2.11 -13.44
C VAL A 591 12.83 3.59 -13.43
N GLU A 592 14.12 3.89 -13.35
CA GLU A 592 14.63 5.23 -13.58
C GLU A 592 14.47 5.52 -15.08
N VAL A 593 13.43 6.29 -15.43
CA VAL A 593 13.33 6.86 -16.76
C VAL A 593 14.30 8.03 -16.79
N ALA A 594 15.54 7.76 -17.18
CA ALA A 594 16.44 8.82 -17.61
C ALA A 594 15.77 9.51 -18.81
N GLN A 595 15.16 10.67 -18.56
CA GLN A 595 14.85 11.57 -19.65
C GLN A 595 16.19 11.99 -20.23
N ASN A 596 16.41 11.70 -21.53
CA ASN A 596 17.54 12.26 -22.24
C ASN A 596 17.36 13.78 -22.24
N ASN A 597 18.04 14.44 -21.29
CA ASN A 597 18.12 15.89 -21.17
C ASN A 597 18.83 16.46 -22.39
N ASN A 598 18.08 16.80 -23.42
CA ASN A 598 18.48 17.86 -24.34
C ASN A 598 17.80 19.16 -23.90
N GLY A 599 18.47 19.87 -22.99
CA GLY A 599 18.34 21.31 -22.78
C GLY A 599 17.26 21.77 -21.79
N GLY A 600 17.72 22.34 -20.68
CA GLY A 600 16.96 23.28 -19.84
C GLY A 600 16.68 22.75 -18.43
N ASP A 601 17.42 23.27 -17.45
CA ASP A 601 17.13 23.15 -16.02
C ASP A 601 15.67 23.53 -15.74
N ASN A 602 14.87 22.53 -15.36
CA ASN A 602 13.62 22.69 -14.64
C ASN A 602 13.43 21.43 -13.79
N ASP A 603 14.12 21.38 -12.65
CA ASP A 603 14.04 20.32 -11.64
C ASP A 603 12.73 20.39 -10.80
N ASP A 604 11.73 21.14 -11.28
CA ASP A 604 10.47 21.45 -10.58
C ASP A 604 9.23 20.84 -11.27
N ALA A 605 9.42 19.82 -12.12
CA ALA A 605 8.28 19.07 -12.65
C ALA A 605 7.61 18.28 -11.51
N PRO A 606 6.31 18.49 -11.22
CA PRO A 606 5.63 17.78 -10.14
C PRO A 606 5.71 16.27 -10.37
N VAL A 607 6.27 15.56 -9.40
CA VAL A 607 6.36 14.10 -9.40
C VAL A 607 4.93 13.54 -9.31
N ASP A 608 4.43 13.00 -10.42
CA ASP A 608 3.15 12.30 -10.45
C ASP A 608 3.31 10.90 -9.81
N GLU A 609 3.14 10.86 -8.49
CA GLU A 609 3.22 9.62 -7.70
C GLU A 609 2.24 8.55 -8.18
N ILE A 610 1.09 8.95 -8.74
CA ILE A 610 0.07 8.03 -9.26
C ILE A 610 0.58 7.38 -10.55
N LYS A 611 1.16 8.16 -11.46
CA LYS A 611 1.78 7.64 -12.68
C LYS A 611 2.96 6.72 -12.36
N ASN A 612 3.83 7.12 -11.44
CA ASN A 612 4.94 6.30 -10.96
C ASN A 612 4.45 4.98 -10.31
N TYR A 613 3.33 5.02 -9.58
CA TYR A 613 2.71 3.83 -9.00
C TYR A 613 2.22 2.83 -10.07
N TYR A 614 1.55 3.32 -11.12
CA TYR A 614 1.09 2.46 -12.22
C TYR A 614 2.24 1.84 -13.01
N ASP A 615 3.29 2.62 -13.30
CA ASP A 615 4.40 2.18 -14.15
C ASP A 615 5.28 1.10 -13.49
N CYS A 616 5.26 1.03 -12.15
CA CYS A 616 6.17 0.20 -11.37
C CYS A 616 5.53 -1.07 -10.75
N ARG A 617 4.19 -1.22 -10.77
CA ARG A 617 3.49 -2.34 -10.09
C ARG A 617 3.30 -3.54 -11.02
N TYR A 618 3.57 -4.73 -10.49
CA TYR A 618 3.19 -6.00 -11.11
C TYR A 618 1.92 -6.57 -10.51
N LEU A 619 1.06 -7.14 -11.34
CA LEU A 619 -0.16 -7.82 -10.94
C LEU A 619 -0.23 -9.22 -11.57
N SER A 620 -0.49 -10.24 -10.75
CA SER A 620 -0.63 -11.64 -11.18
C SER A 620 -2.08 -12.12 -11.14
N ALA A 621 -2.42 -13.18 -11.88
CA ALA A 621 -3.76 -13.76 -11.89
C ALA A 621 -4.23 -14.27 -10.50
N CYS A 622 -3.31 -14.82 -9.70
CA CYS A 622 -3.61 -15.27 -8.34
C CYS A 622 -3.93 -14.09 -7.41
N GLU A 623 -3.14 -13.01 -7.49
CA GLU A 623 -3.45 -11.78 -6.74
C GLU A 623 -4.80 -11.21 -7.16
N ALA A 624 -5.05 -11.12 -8.47
CA ALA A 624 -6.30 -10.61 -9.01
C ALA A 624 -7.51 -11.42 -8.50
N SER A 625 -7.46 -12.75 -8.56
CA SER A 625 -8.51 -13.62 -8.02
C SER A 625 -8.70 -13.42 -6.52
N TRP A 626 -7.62 -13.37 -5.74
CA TRP A 626 -7.66 -13.15 -4.29
C TRP A 626 -8.37 -11.83 -3.94
N ARG A 627 -8.07 -10.78 -4.71
CA ARG A 627 -8.65 -9.44 -4.55
C ARG A 627 -10.10 -9.34 -5.01
N ILE A 628 -10.47 -10.00 -6.12
CA ILE A 628 -11.87 -10.05 -6.61
C ILE A 628 -12.77 -10.67 -5.55
N TYR A 629 -12.36 -11.82 -4.98
CA TYR A 629 -13.10 -12.47 -3.89
C TYR A 629 -13.06 -11.69 -2.55
N GLY A 630 -12.23 -10.65 -2.45
CA GLY A 630 -12.13 -9.82 -1.26
C GLY A 630 -11.49 -10.55 -0.09
N PHE A 631 -10.53 -11.45 -0.36
CA PHE A 631 -9.76 -12.08 0.69
C PHE A 631 -8.77 -11.09 1.31
N ASP A 632 -8.65 -11.16 2.64
CA ASP A 632 -7.72 -10.32 3.40
C ASP A 632 -6.27 -10.68 3.01
N VAL A 633 -5.46 -9.65 2.69
CA VAL A 633 -4.01 -9.79 2.50
C VAL A 633 -3.23 -9.45 3.77
N HIS A 634 -3.89 -8.89 4.78
CA HIS A 634 -3.30 -8.57 6.08
C HIS A 634 -4.22 -9.01 7.21
N TYR A 635 -3.63 -9.44 8.32
CA TYR A 635 -4.38 -9.80 9.52
C TYR A 635 -3.61 -9.39 10.77
N ARG A 636 -4.36 -8.92 11.77
CA ARG A 636 -3.83 -8.49 13.06
C ARG A 636 -4.78 -8.90 14.18
N TYR A 637 -4.23 -9.51 15.21
CA TYR A 637 -4.92 -9.83 16.46
C TYR A 637 -4.04 -9.46 17.65
N PRO A 638 -4.58 -8.80 18.70
CA PRO A 638 -5.94 -8.27 18.80
C PRO A 638 -6.20 -7.12 17.82
N SER A 639 -7.47 -6.75 17.63
CA SER A 639 -7.83 -5.62 16.79
C SER A 639 -7.27 -4.33 17.39
N VAL A 640 -6.68 -3.47 16.56
CA VAL A 640 -6.15 -2.17 16.97
C VAL A 640 -7.09 -1.07 16.50
N VAL A 641 -7.54 -0.21 17.41
CA VAL A 641 -8.37 0.96 17.13
C VAL A 641 -7.47 2.18 17.14
N ARG A 642 -7.41 2.91 16.02
CA ARG A 642 -6.70 4.19 15.96
C ARG A 642 -7.53 5.25 16.67
N LEU A 643 -6.90 6.03 17.55
CA LEU A 643 -7.53 7.03 18.40
C LEU A 643 -7.12 8.44 17.96
N PRO A 644 -7.89 9.11 17.08
CA PRO A 644 -7.78 10.55 16.85
C PRO A 644 -7.96 11.36 18.11
N PHE A 645 -7.24 12.47 18.15
CA PHE A 645 -7.34 13.51 19.14
C PHE A 645 -6.97 14.83 18.48
N HIS A 646 -7.33 15.94 19.12
CA HIS A 646 -7.09 17.28 18.62
C HIS A 646 -6.99 18.25 19.79
N LEU A 647 -6.40 19.42 19.56
CA LEU A 647 -6.45 20.53 20.51
C LEU A 647 -7.86 21.12 20.62
N PRO A 648 -8.17 21.91 21.67
CA PRO A 648 -9.42 22.64 21.78
C PRO A 648 -9.70 23.46 20.50
N GLY A 649 -10.90 23.33 19.94
CA GLY A 649 -11.34 24.04 18.73
C GLY A 649 -10.66 23.61 17.41
N LYS A 650 -9.78 22.60 17.42
CA LYS A 650 -9.09 22.08 16.23
C LYS A 650 -9.65 20.75 15.74
N GLN A 651 -10.97 20.53 15.85
CA GLN A 651 -11.62 19.33 15.32
C GLN A 651 -11.41 19.26 13.80
N ASN A 652 -11.16 18.06 13.28
CA ASN A 652 -11.17 17.84 11.83
C ASN A 652 -12.63 17.82 11.34
N VAL A 653 -12.96 18.73 10.42
CA VAL A 653 -14.27 18.84 9.77
C VAL A 653 -14.13 18.44 8.30
N VAL A 654 -15.03 17.59 7.83
CA VAL A 654 -15.09 17.17 6.42
C VAL A 654 -16.28 17.88 5.77
N TYR A 655 -16.02 18.60 4.68
CA TYR A 655 -17.02 19.32 3.89
C TYR A 655 -16.71 19.20 2.40
N GLY A 656 -17.77 19.20 1.58
CA GLY A 656 -17.67 19.29 0.12
C GLY A 656 -17.42 20.71 -0.36
N ALA A 657 -16.99 20.88 -1.61
CA ALA A 657 -16.72 22.20 -2.18
C ALA A 657 -17.98 23.07 -2.35
N ASP A 658 -19.14 22.44 -2.42
CA ASP A 658 -20.44 23.10 -2.58
C ASP A 658 -21.28 23.04 -1.27
N ASP A 659 -20.69 22.54 -0.17
CA ASP A 659 -21.36 22.51 1.13
C ASP A 659 -21.40 23.93 1.73
N ASP A 660 -22.56 24.33 2.24
CA ASP A 660 -22.68 25.55 3.04
C ASP A 660 -21.92 25.41 4.37
N ILE A 661 -21.16 26.45 4.71
CA ILE A 661 -20.27 26.44 5.88
C ILE A 661 -21.07 26.40 7.19
N GLU A 662 -22.19 27.11 7.27
CA GLU A 662 -23.04 27.12 8.47
C GLU A 662 -23.72 25.77 8.65
N ASP A 663 -24.20 25.16 7.56
CA ASP A 663 -24.75 23.80 7.62
C ASP A 663 -23.69 22.80 8.06
N VAL A 664 -22.46 22.90 7.56
CA VAL A 664 -21.33 22.05 7.96
C VAL A 664 -21.01 22.19 9.45
N LEU A 665 -20.93 23.41 9.97
CA LEU A 665 -20.62 23.68 11.37
C LEU A 665 -21.74 23.22 12.31
N ASN A 666 -23.00 23.29 11.85
CA ASN A 666 -24.17 22.84 12.60
C ASN A 666 -24.39 21.32 12.53
N LYS A 667 -23.66 20.56 11.70
CA LYS A 667 -23.75 19.10 11.68
C LYS A 667 -23.35 18.53 13.06
N GLN A 668 -24.21 17.70 13.64
CA GLN A 668 -23.94 16.97 14.89
C GLN A 668 -22.67 16.09 14.83
N SER A 669 -22.22 15.76 13.61
CA SER A 669 -20.94 15.10 13.34
C SER A 669 -19.69 15.94 13.65
N VAL A 670 -19.80 17.26 13.72
CA VAL A 670 -18.67 18.16 14.06
C VAL A 670 -18.48 18.24 15.57
N SER A 671 -19.57 18.23 16.34
CA SER A 671 -19.54 18.32 17.80
C SER A 671 -19.22 16.99 18.51
N SER A 672 -19.39 15.84 17.84
CA SER A 672 -19.28 14.51 18.46
C SER A 672 -18.10 13.69 17.93
N SER A 673 -16.87 14.20 18.05
CA SER A 673 -15.66 13.44 17.66
C SER A 673 -15.43 12.27 18.62
N MET A 674 -14.75 11.20 18.18
CA MET A 674 -14.48 10.04 19.04
C MET A 674 -13.70 10.42 20.32
N PHE A 675 -12.87 11.47 20.23
CA PHE A 675 -12.14 12.02 21.35
C PHE A 675 -13.03 12.79 22.33
N LEU A 676 -13.95 13.62 21.82
CA LEU A 676 -14.91 14.35 22.65
C LEU A 676 -15.92 13.41 23.32
N SER A 677 -16.40 12.40 22.58
CA SER A 677 -17.31 11.39 23.11
C SER A 677 -16.68 10.53 24.21
N TRP A 678 -15.35 10.41 24.28
CA TRP A 678 -14.68 9.78 25.42
C TRP A 678 -14.85 10.60 26.70
N MET A 679 -14.64 11.92 26.63
CA MET A 679 -14.86 12.84 27.75
C MET A 679 -16.33 12.87 28.17
N SER A 680 -17.26 12.92 27.20
CA SER A 680 -18.69 12.85 27.49
C SER A 680 -19.13 11.50 28.11
N CYS A 681 -18.50 10.39 27.71
CA CYS A 681 -18.75 9.10 28.36
C CYS A 681 -18.29 9.11 29.83
N ASN A 682 -17.16 9.77 30.14
CA ASN A 682 -16.66 9.90 31.51
C ASN A 682 -17.60 10.72 32.42
N GLU A 683 -18.42 11.62 31.88
CA GLU A 683 -19.42 12.37 32.66
C GLU A 683 -20.48 11.46 33.29
N HIS A 684 -20.87 10.39 32.58
CA HIS A 684 -22.05 9.58 32.91
C HIS A 684 -21.71 8.14 33.32
N ASN A 685 -20.49 7.65 33.05
CA ASN A 685 -20.11 6.27 33.31
C ASN A 685 -18.90 6.18 34.27
N GLU A 686 -19.06 5.48 35.39
CA GLU A 686 -17.99 5.33 36.40
C GLU A 686 -16.85 4.40 35.94
N ASP A 687 -17.17 3.35 35.18
CA ASP A 687 -16.16 2.43 34.64
C ASP A 687 -15.32 3.10 33.55
N ALA A 688 -15.90 4.03 32.80
CA ALA A 688 -15.18 4.85 31.84
C ALA A 688 -14.08 5.67 32.52
N ARG A 689 -14.35 6.20 33.72
CA ARG A 689 -13.39 7.04 34.48
C ARG A 689 -12.14 6.29 34.95
N LYS A 690 -12.18 4.95 34.98
CA LYS A 690 -11.04 4.10 35.39
C LYS A 690 -10.01 3.89 34.28
N LEU A 691 -10.28 4.36 33.06
CA LEU A 691 -9.50 4.09 31.86
C LEU A 691 -8.90 5.38 31.29
N SER A 692 -7.67 5.30 30.81
CA SER A 692 -7.11 6.33 29.93
C SER A 692 -7.70 6.23 28.52
N TYR A 693 -7.46 7.24 27.68
CA TYR A 693 -7.98 7.22 26.32
C TYR A 693 -7.44 6.01 25.51
N VAL A 694 -6.17 5.64 25.70
CA VAL A 694 -5.54 4.46 25.09
C VAL A 694 -6.15 3.14 25.56
N GLU A 695 -6.53 3.08 26.83
CA GLU A 695 -7.15 1.90 27.45
C GLU A 695 -8.63 1.76 27.09
N PHE A 696 -9.28 2.84 26.63
CA PHE A 696 -10.73 2.88 26.42
C PHE A 696 -11.28 1.75 25.51
N PRO A 697 -10.66 1.45 24.34
CA PRO A 697 -11.14 0.38 23.46
C PRO A 697 -11.11 -1.03 24.07
N THR A 698 -10.40 -1.21 25.18
CA THR A 698 -10.33 -2.50 25.88
C THR A 698 -11.66 -2.88 26.53
N LYS A 699 -12.45 -1.88 26.95
CA LYS A 699 -13.74 -2.05 27.64
C LYS A 699 -14.91 -1.39 26.92
N PHE A 700 -14.65 -0.47 26.01
CA PHE A 700 -15.67 0.22 25.24
C PHE A 700 -15.50 -0.02 23.73
N VAL A 701 -16.58 0.14 22.97
CA VAL A 701 -16.59 0.06 21.50
C VAL A 701 -17.18 1.34 20.93
N TRP A 702 -16.50 1.89 19.92
CA TRP A 702 -16.98 3.07 19.21
C TRP A 702 -18.09 2.67 18.23
N LYS A 703 -19.24 3.34 18.33
CA LYS A 703 -20.35 3.21 17.39
C LYS A 703 -20.26 4.35 16.39
N GLN A 704 -19.84 4.04 15.17
CA GLN A 704 -19.65 5.06 14.13
C GLN A 704 -20.96 5.75 13.74
N GLU A 705 -22.08 5.01 13.74
CA GLU A 705 -23.40 5.52 13.36
C GLU A 705 -23.94 6.46 14.45
N ASP A 706 -23.89 6.03 15.71
CA ASP A 706 -24.39 6.79 16.87
C ASP A 706 -23.38 7.82 17.41
N ARG A 707 -22.13 7.76 16.93
CA ARG A 707 -20.99 8.57 17.37
C ARG A 707 -20.77 8.58 18.88
N CYS A 708 -20.95 7.43 19.51
CA CYS A 708 -20.81 7.26 20.95
C CYS A 708 -19.95 6.04 21.30
N TRP A 709 -19.52 6.01 22.56
CA TRP A 709 -18.87 4.85 23.15
C TRP A 709 -19.85 4.03 23.95
N GLU A 710 -19.91 2.73 23.68
CA GLU A 710 -20.73 1.79 24.44
C GLU A 710 -19.87 0.75 25.17
N PRO A 711 -20.32 0.25 26.34
CA PRO A 711 -19.68 -0.89 27.00
C PRO A 711 -19.59 -2.10 26.06
N ARG A 712 -18.38 -2.66 25.98
CA ARG A 712 -18.08 -3.80 25.11
C ARG A 712 -18.66 -5.09 25.70
N LYS A 713 -19.56 -5.72 24.95
CA LYS A 713 -20.16 -7.01 25.33
C LYS A 713 -19.26 -8.24 25.05
N LYS A 714 -18.36 -8.17 24.04
CA LYS A 714 -17.49 -9.28 23.63
C LYS A 714 -16.16 -8.81 23.01
N GLY A 715 -15.11 -9.61 23.23
CA GLY A 715 -13.80 -9.43 22.62
C GLY A 715 -12.94 -8.38 23.32
N PHE A 716 -11.84 -7.99 22.69
CA PHE A 716 -10.88 -7.01 23.20
C PHE A 716 -10.21 -6.29 22.01
N SER A 717 -9.90 -5.00 22.20
CA SER A 717 -9.17 -4.19 21.23
C SER A 717 -8.13 -3.32 21.94
N ILE A 718 -7.03 -3.04 21.25
CA ILE A 718 -5.97 -2.13 21.73
C ILE A 718 -6.20 -0.75 21.13
N GLY A 719 -6.21 0.30 21.95
CA GLY A 719 -6.18 1.68 21.46
C GLY A 719 -4.78 2.11 21.04
N ARG A 720 -4.67 2.89 19.96
CA ARG A 720 -3.41 3.51 19.54
C ARG A 720 -3.65 4.94 19.09
N ILE A 721 -3.13 5.89 19.86
CA ILE A 721 -3.18 7.32 19.53
C ILE A 721 -2.28 7.61 18.32
N HIS A 722 -2.67 8.56 17.47
CA HIS A 722 -1.82 9.01 16.36
C HIS A 722 -0.46 9.51 16.85
N THR A 723 0.58 9.19 16.08
CA THR A 723 1.91 9.75 16.31
C THR A 723 1.86 11.24 16.04
N VAL A 724 2.42 12.01 16.96
CA VAL A 724 2.61 13.47 16.85
C VAL A 724 4.07 13.76 17.11
N SER A 725 4.67 14.56 16.24
CA SER A 725 6.06 15.03 16.36
C SER A 725 6.19 16.00 17.55
N PRO A 726 7.29 15.97 18.32
CA PRO A 726 7.59 16.98 19.33
C PRO A 726 7.47 18.42 18.81
N ASN A 727 7.79 18.67 17.53
CA ASN A 727 7.71 19.98 16.89
C ASN A 727 6.28 20.57 16.85
N LEU A 728 5.24 19.76 17.08
CA LEU A 728 3.84 20.22 17.13
C LEU A 728 3.41 20.70 18.52
N GLY A 729 4.37 20.88 19.45
CA GLY A 729 4.20 21.56 20.74
C GLY A 729 3.08 20.96 21.59
N GLU A 730 2.07 21.76 21.91
CA GLU A 730 0.94 21.36 22.78
C GLU A 730 0.22 20.07 22.33
N ALA A 731 0.17 19.77 21.03
CA ALA A 731 -0.41 18.51 20.54
C ALA A 731 0.43 17.30 20.96
N TYR A 732 1.75 17.43 21.04
CA TYR A 732 2.66 16.39 21.51
C TYR A 732 2.48 16.14 23.02
N PHE A 733 2.42 17.20 23.82
CA PHE A 733 2.22 17.06 25.27
C PHE A 733 0.83 16.49 25.60
N LEU A 734 -0.22 16.93 24.89
CA LEU A 734 -1.54 16.31 25.01
C LEU A 734 -1.49 14.81 24.73
N ARG A 735 -0.81 14.38 23.66
CA ARG A 735 -0.64 12.95 23.35
C ARG A 735 -0.03 12.18 24.53
N ILE A 736 0.99 12.73 25.18
CA ILE A 736 1.61 12.10 26.36
C ILE A 736 0.58 11.93 27.48
N LEU A 737 -0.14 13.01 27.83
CA LEU A 737 -1.15 12.99 28.89
C LEU A 737 -2.26 11.97 28.61
N LEU A 738 -2.69 11.81 27.35
CA LEU A 738 -3.73 10.85 26.97
C LEU A 738 -3.35 9.37 27.22
N ASN A 739 -2.06 9.06 27.42
CA ASN A 739 -1.62 7.73 27.84
C ASN A 739 -1.74 7.53 29.37
N LYS A 740 -1.92 8.59 30.15
CA LYS A 740 -1.79 8.58 31.62
C LYS A 740 -3.07 9.01 32.34
N VAL A 741 -3.69 10.10 31.89
CA VAL A 741 -4.84 10.70 32.56
C VAL A 741 -6.09 9.82 32.39
N LYS A 742 -6.85 9.66 33.47
CA LYS A 742 -8.03 8.80 33.56
C LYS A 742 -9.25 9.62 33.94
N GLY A 743 -10.38 9.33 33.29
CA GLY A 743 -11.67 9.97 33.56
C GLY A 743 -11.80 11.49 33.39
N PRO A 744 -11.04 12.18 32.51
CA PRO A 744 -11.30 13.60 32.28
C PRO A 744 -12.66 13.78 31.61
N LYS A 745 -13.41 14.78 32.05
CA LYS A 745 -14.70 15.20 31.46
C LYS A 745 -14.52 16.41 30.55
N SER A 746 -13.37 17.07 30.62
CA SER A 746 -13.08 18.28 29.86
C SER A 746 -11.58 18.38 29.51
N PHE A 747 -11.22 19.29 28.59
CA PHE A 747 -9.81 19.61 28.32
C PHE A 747 -9.06 20.13 29.55
N PRO A 748 -9.63 21.05 30.38
CA PRO A 748 -9.05 21.42 31.67
C PRO A 748 -8.75 20.23 32.59
N ASP A 749 -9.62 19.23 32.64
CA ASP A 749 -9.40 18.03 33.47
C ASP A 749 -8.14 17.27 33.03
N ILE A 750 -7.84 17.26 31.73
CA ILE A 750 -6.64 16.58 31.19
C ILE A 750 -5.35 17.23 31.71
N ARG A 751 -5.34 18.55 31.91
CA ARG A 751 -4.19 19.32 32.41
C ARG A 751 -4.27 19.60 33.92
N THR A 752 -5.16 18.93 34.64
CA THR A 752 -5.28 19.08 36.11
C THR A 752 -4.35 18.09 36.81
N VAL A 753 -3.43 18.61 37.62
CA VAL A 753 -2.47 17.83 38.41
C VAL A 753 -2.60 18.24 39.86
N ASN A 754 -2.76 17.27 40.77
CA ASN A 754 -2.95 17.51 42.21
C ASN A 754 -4.07 18.52 42.56
N GLY A 755 -5.15 18.54 41.77
CA GLY A 755 -6.29 19.44 41.97
C GLY A 755 -6.09 20.86 41.41
N GLN A 756 -4.93 21.17 40.82
CA GLN A 756 -4.66 22.45 40.19
C GLN A 756 -4.63 22.33 38.66
N VAL A 757 -5.32 23.24 37.97
CA VAL A 757 -5.36 23.28 36.50
C VAL A 757 -4.07 23.95 36.00
N CYS A 758 -3.17 23.19 35.38
CA CYS A 758 -1.93 23.72 34.80
C CYS A 758 -2.24 24.60 33.57
N PRO A 759 -1.52 25.70 33.30
CA PRO A 759 -1.80 26.59 32.16
C PRO A 759 -1.75 25.91 30.79
N THR A 760 -0.78 25.03 30.57
CA THR A 760 -0.59 24.30 29.31
C THR A 760 -0.54 22.78 29.52
N PHE A 761 -0.67 22.00 28.44
CA PHE A 761 -0.43 20.55 28.50
C PHE A 761 1.04 20.24 28.79
N ARG A 762 1.97 21.08 28.34
CA ARG A 762 3.40 20.99 28.69
C ARG A 762 3.61 21.08 30.21
N ASP A 763 2.99 22.08 30.85
CA ASP A 763 3.12 22.30 32.29
C ASP A 763 2.56 21.12 33.10
N ALA A 764 1.45 20.53 32.63
CA ALA A 764 0.90 19.33 33.25
C ALA A 764 1.83 18.11 33.10
N CYS A 765 2.47 17.93 31.94
CA CYS A 765 3.50 16.90 31.77
C CYS A 765 4.69 17.11 32.71
N TYR A 766 5.15 18.35 32.86
CA TYR A 766 6.23 18.72 33.77
C TYR A 766 5.85 18.43 35.23
N ALA A 767 4.68 18.87 35.67
CA ALA A 767 4.18 18.65 37.03
C ALA A 767 4.00 17.15 37.37
N LEU A 768 3.78 16.31 36.35
CA LEU A 768 3.72 14.84 36.48
C LEU A 768 5.09 14.15 36.38
N GLY A 769 6.18 14.90 36.21
CA GLY A 769 7.52 14.34 36.03
C GLY A 769 7.67 13.53 34.74
N LEU A 770 6.92 13.88 33.69
CA LEU A 770 6.94 13.20 32.39
C LEU A 770 7.93 13.84 31.39
N LEU A 771 8.57 14.94 31.78
CA LEU A 771 9.62 15.63 31.02
C LEU A 771 10.93 15.54 31.81
N GLU A 772 12.05 15.32 31.11
CA GLU A 772 13.40 15.37 31.70
C GLU A 772 13.72 16.81 32.13
N ASP A 773 14.47 16.97 33.23
CA ASP A 773 14.89 18.29 33.71
C ASP A 773 16.06 18.81 32.87
N ASP A 774 16.06 20.10 32.53
CA ASP A 774 17.10 20.63 31.63
C ASP A 774 18.46 20.84 32.30
N ARG A 775 18.65 20.26 33.48
CA ARG A 775 19.87 20.41 34.28
C ARG A 775 21.06 19.81 33.58
N GLU A 776 20.89 18.67 32.92
CA GLU A 776 21.95 18.04 32.12
C GLU A 776 22.48 18.95 31.00
N TYR A 777 21.65 19.82 30.41
CA TYR A 777 22.07 20.76 29.37
C TYR A 777 22.79 21.97 29.96
N ILE A 778 22.36 22.43 31.14
CA ILE A 778 23.06 23.49 31.89
C ILE A 778 24.45 23.00 32.27
N ASP A 779 24.54 21.82 32.90
CA ASP A 779 25.79 21.19 33.32
C ASP A 779 26.71 20.92 32.11
N ALA A 780 26.16 20.48 30.97
CA ALA A 780 26.93 20.26 29.74
C ALA A 780 27.49 21.56 29.12
N ILE A 781 26.74 22.66 29.16
CA ILE A 781 27.24 23.97 28.67
C ILE A 781 28.30 24.52 29.62
N GLU A 782 28.11 24.37 30.93
CA GLU A 782 29.09 24.75 31.94
C GLU A 782 30.38 23.93 31.78
N GLU A 783 30.29 22.61 31.62
CA GLU A 783 31.44 21.74 31.37
C GLU A 783 32.16 22.13 30.06
N ALA A 784 31.41 22.30 28.97
CA ALA A 784 31.96 22.72 27.69
C ALA A 784 32.65 24.08 27.75
N SER A 785 32.22 24.98 28.64
CA SER A 785 32.83 26.31 28.79
C SER A 785 34.28 26.29 29.26
N HIS A 786 34.72 25.21 29.91
CA HIS A 786 36.10 25.04 30.37
C HIS A 786 37.08 24.71 29.23
N SER A 787 36.60 24.24 28.08
CA SER A 787 37.44 23.76 26.97
C SER A 787 37.06 24.33 25.59
N GLY A 788 35.88 24.93 25.44
CA GLY A 788 35.37 25.51 24.20
C GLY A 788 35.33 27.04 24.19
N SER A 789 35.36 27.64 23.01
CA SER A 789 35.21 29.10 22.85
C SER A 789 33.76 29.55 22.98
N GLY A 790 33.52 30.82 23.34
CA GLY A 790 32.16 31.37 23.36
C GLY A 790 31.36 31.20 22.05
N TYR A 791 32.02 31.19 20.89
CA TYR A 791 31.36 30.87 19.61
C TYR A 791 30.88 29.41 19.57
N TYR A 792 31.72 28.47 20.00
CA TYR A 792 31.35 27.06 20.09
C TYR A 792 30.17 26.85 21.03
N LEU A 793 30.14 27.51 22.19
CA LEU A 793 29.03 27.43 23.13
C LEU A 793 27.73 27.99 22.56
N ARG A 794 27.78 29.12 21.84
CA ARG A 794 26.60 29.67 21.13
C ARG A 794 26.08 28.72 20.05
N PHE A 795 26.98 28.06 19.31
CA PHE A 795 26.61 27.06 18.31
C PHE A 795 26.01 25.79 18.96
N LEU A 796 26.57 25.34 20.08
CA LEU A 796 26.07 24.21 20.86
C LEU A 796 24.66 24.51 21.37
N PHE A 797 24.44 25.69 21.97
CA PHE A 797 23.14 26.12 22.45
C PHE A 797 22.10 26.24 21.33
N ALA A 798 22.46 26.84 20.17
CA ALA A 798 21.58 26.89 19.00
C ALA A 798 21.24 25.48 18.46
N THR A 799 22.18 24.54 18.56
CA THR A 799 21.95 23.14 18.18
C THR A 799 20.99 22.44 19.14
N MET A 800 21.13 22.66 20.45
CA MET A 800 20.20 22.15 21.49
C MET A 800 18.78 22.73 21.35
N LEU A 801 18.66 24.00 20.96
CA LEU A 801 17.38 24.61 20.59
C LEU A 801 16.78 23.88 19.39
N LYS A 802 17.55 23.73 18.30
CA LYS A 802 17.10 23.09 17.06
C LYS A 802 16.73 21.61 17.24
N SER A 803 17.36 20.90 18.17
CA SER A 803 17.04 19.50 18.47
C SER A 803 15.73 19.32 19.24
N ASN A 804 15.12 20.41 19.72
CA ASN A 804 13.91 20.40 20.57
C ASN A 804 14.09 19.55 21.84
N SER A 805 15.33 19.46 22.35
CA SER A 805 15.66 18.70 23.55
C SER A 805 15.33 19.45 24.84
N LEU A 806 15.25 20.80 24.79
CA LEU A 806 15.08 21.64 25.97
C LEU A 806 13.60 21.81 26.39
N SER A 807 13.29 21.42 27.62
CA SER A 807 11.98 21.56 28.28
C SER A 807 11.63 23.00 28.68
N LYS A 808 12.61 23.87 28.93
CA LYS A 808 12.50 25.30 29.24
C LYS A 808 13.74 26.03 28.70
N PRO A 809 13.77 26.32 27.38
CA PRO A 809 14.91 26.99 26.75
C PRO A 809 15.35 28.29 27.45
N CYS A 810 14.39 29.09 27.92
CA CYS A 810 14.65 30.35 28.62
C CYS A 810 15.36 30.13 29.97
N TYR A 811 14.98 29.09 30.71
CA TYR A 811 15.65 28.73 31.96
C TYR A 811 17.10 28.31 31.73
N VAL A 812 17.37 27.52 30.68
CA VAL A 812 18.74 27.15 30.30
C VAL A 812 19.54 28.38 29.87
N TRP A 813 18.94 29.27 29.08
CA TRP A 813 19.54 30.54 28.69
C TRP A 813 19.92 31.40 29.90
N GLU A 814 19.00 31.62 30.84
CA GLU A 814 19.23 32.44 32.03
C GLU A 814 20.41 31.92 32.86
N ASN A 815 20.53 30.58 33.00
CA ASN A 815 21.61 29.95 33.78
C ASN A 815 22.94 29.85 33.03
N THR A 816 22.96 30.00 31.70
CA THR A 816 24.19 29.80 30.89
C THR A 816 24.64 31.03 30.10
N CYS A 817 23.85 32.11 30.08
CA CYS A 817 24.10 33.30 29.26
C CYS A 817 25.48 33.93 29.48
N GLN A 818 26.02 33.86 30.70
CA GLN A 818 27.36 34.35 31.03
C GLN A 818 28.45 33.64 30.21
N TYR A 819 28.39 32.31 30.08
CA TYR A 819 29.33 31.53 29.28
C TYR A 819 29.12 31.76 27.78
N LEU A 820 27.85 31.87 27.35
CA LEU A 820 27.49 32.12 25.96
C LEU A 820 27.94 33.51 25.48
N SER A 821 28.08 34.48 26.39
CA SER A 821 28.53 35.84 26.06
C SER A 821 30.06 35.96 25.88
N ASP A 822 30.80 34.89 26.14
CA ASP A 822 32.26 34.90 26.03
C ASP A 822 32.75 35.28 24.61
N GLY A 823 33.78 36.12 24.57
CA GLY A 823 34.37 36.66 23.33
C GLY A 823 33.54 37.75 22.62
N ILE A 824 32.31 38.07 23.04
CA ILE A 824 31.49 39.10 22.38
C ILE A 824 32.11 40.51 22.49
N LEU A 825 32.54 40.91 23.69
CA LEU A 825 33.19 42.21 23.92
C LEU A 825 34.49 42.34 23.13
N TYR A 826 35.30 41.28 23.13
CA TYR A 826 36.56 41.22 22.38
C TYR A 826 36.33 41.40 20.87
N ASN A 827 35.36 40.67 20.31
CA ASN A 827 35.02 40.77 18.89
C ASN A 827 34.49 42.16 18.54
N GLN A 828 33.71 42.80 19.42
CA GLN A 828 33.24 44.18 19.19
C GLN A 828 34.39 45.20 19.25
N ARG A 829 35.33 45.07 20.19
CA ARG A 829 36.54 45.92 20.26
C ARG A 829 37.34 45.86 18.97
N ILE A 830 37.55 44.66 18.43
CA ILE A 830 38.25 44.47 17.15
C ILE A 830 37.45 45.10 16.00
N ARG A 831 36.15 44.80 15.93
CA ARG A 831 35.29 45.21 14.84
C ARG A 831 35.12 46.73 14.76
N LEU A 832 35.06 47.41 15.91
CA LEU A 832 34.95 48.87 16.00
C LEU A 832 36.31 49.58 16.09
N LYS A 833 37.42 48.82 16.18
CA LYS A 833 38.79 49.34 16.39
C LYS A 833 38.92 50.24 17.62
N SER A 834 38.13 49.99 18.67
CA SER A 834 38.19 50.71 19.94
C SER A 834 38.63 49.76 21.06
N PRO A 835 39.90 49.78 21.47
CA PRO A 835 40.42 48.90 22.53
C PRO A 835 39.82 49.20 23.92
N GLY A 836 39.37 50.44 24.13
CA GLY A 836 38.80 50.92 25.40
C GLY A 836 37.31 50.63 25.59
N LEU A 837 36.61 50.09 24.58
CA LEU A 837 35.17 49.85 24.62
C LEU A 837 34.79 48.97 25.82
N SER A 838 33.86 49.45 26.64
CA SER A 838 33.21 48.69 27.72
C SER A 838 31.71 48.60 27.42
N LEU A 839 31.13 47.42 27.61
CA LEU A 839 29.70 47.16 27.41
C LEU A 839 29.10 46.67 28.72
N ASN A 840 27.86 47.08 29.01
CA ASN A 840 27.15 46.56 30.18
C ASN A 840 26.54 45.16 29.90
N ASP A 841 26.08 44.49 30.96
CA ASP A 841 25.58 43.11 30.86
C ASP A 841 24.37 42.96 29.93
N ASP A 842 23.48 43.95 29.90
CA ASP A 842 22.29 43.93 29.03
C ASP A 842 22.69 44.06 27.54
N GLN A 843 23.66 44.91 27.24
CA GLN A 843 24.23 45.04 25.88
C GLN A 843 24.94 43.76 25.46
N LEU A 844 25.69 43.11 26.36
CA LEU A 844 26.35 41.84 26.09
C LEU A 844 25.34 40.72 25.83
N LYS A 845 24.28 40.61 26.65
CA LYS A 845 23.20 39.64 26.44
C LYS A 845 22.48 39.88 25.12
N ASN A 846 22.17 41.13 24.78
CA ASN A 846 21.49 41.48 23.54
C ASN A 846 22.34 41.10 22.29
N LEU A 847 23.63 41.41 22.32
CA LEU A 847 24.56 41.02 21.25
C LEU A 847 24.77 39.49 21.17
N THR A 848 24.76 38.81 22.31
CA THR A 848 24.85 37.35 22.38
C THR A 848 23.63 36.69 21.74
N LEU A 849 22.42 37.18 22.03
CA LEU A 849 21.18 36.71 21.39
C LEU A 849 21.19 36.97 19.88
N TYR A 850 21.74 38.10 19.45
CA TYR A 850 21.87 38.41 18.02
C TYR A 850 22.79 37.43 17.28
N GLU A 851 23.91 37.03 17.89
CA GLU A 851 24.80 36.02 17.29
C GLU A 851 24.14 34.62 17.27
N ILE A 852 23.36 34.26 18.29
CA ILE A 852 22.58 33.01 18.29
C ILE A 852 21.48 33.05 17.22
N GLU A 853 20.78 34.16 17.06
CA GLU A 853 19.76 34.36 16.02
C GLU A 853 20.36 34.18 14.61
N LYS A 854 21.57 34.69 14.34
CA LYS A 854 22.26 34.45 13.07
C LYS A 854 22.51 32.97 12.81
N ILE A 855 22.95 32.23 13.82
CA ILE A 855 23.21 30.78 13.70
C ILE A 855 21.91 30.02 13.39
N LEU A 856 20.80 30.41 14.03
CA LEU A 856 19.48 29.81 13.79
C LEU A 856 18.94 30.17 12.40
N LEU A 857 19.07 31.42 11.96
CA LEU A 857 18.61 31.88 10.65
C LEU A 857 19.36 31.18 9.51
N GLN A 858 20.67 30.97 9.65
CA GLN A 858 21.46 30.14 8.72
C GLN A 858 20.96 28.69 8.63
N ASN A 859 20.16 28.25 9.60
CA ASN A 859 19.58 26.93 9.72
C ASN A 859 18.05 26.91 9.51
N ASN A 860 17.47 27.95 8.90
CA ASN A 860 16.03 28.12 8.66
C ASN A 860 15.16 28.07 9.93
N SER A 861 15.64 28.65 11.05
CA SER A 861 14.89 28.78 12.30
C SER A 861 15.16 30.16 12.94
N SER A 862 14.40 30.54 13.96
CA SER A 862 14.55 31.80 14.71
C SER A 862 14.34 31.56 16.21
N LEU A 863 14.93 32.42 17.05
CA LEU A 863 14.61 32.49 18.47
C LEU A 863 13.10 32.68 18.72
N LYS A 864 12.37 33.27 17.77
CA LYS A 864 10.89 33.41 17.83
C LYS A 864 10.15 32.08 17.81
N ASP A 865 10.78 31.02 17.30
CA ASP A 865 10.17 29.68 17.24
C ASP A 865 10.14 29.00 18.63
N PHE A 866 10.89 29.53 19.61
CA PHE A 866 11.05 28.95 20.94
C PHE A 866 10.31 29.77 22.00
N VAL A 867 9.19 29.24 22.50
CA VAL A 867 8.32 29.91 23.48
C VAL A 867 9.09 30.31 24.74
N GLY A 868 9.08 31.61 25.05
CA GLY A 868 9.68 32.20 26.25
C GLY A 868 11.14 32.66 26.08
N MET A 869 11.77 32.42 24.93
CA MET A 869 13.12 32.95 24.67
C MET A 869 13.10 34.47 24.46
N PRO A 870 14.07 35.21 25.02
CA PRO A 870 14.26 36.62 24.69
C PRO A 870 14.73 36.78 23.24
N TYR A 871 14.33 37.89 22.60
CA TYR A 871 14.68 38.20 21.22
C TYR A 871 15.55 39.47 21.17
N PRO A 872 16.57 39.54 20.30
CA PRO A 872 17.47 40.68 20.24
C PRO A 872 16.77 41.97 19.77
N ASP A 873 17.08 43.09 20.43
CA ASP A 873 16.67 44.44 20.01
C ASP A 873 17.58 44.95 18.90
N HIS A 874 17.05 44.96 17.66
CA HIS A 874 17.78 45.36 16.45
C HIS A 874 18.13 46.85 16.40
N ASP A 875 17.37 47.73 17.05
CA ASP A 875 17.62 49.18 17.03
C ASP A 875 18.84 49.53 17.88
N SER A 876 18.98 48.88 19.05
CA SER A 876 20.19 48.94 19.88
C SER A 876 21.43 48.39 19.17
N ILE A 877 21.28 47.38 18.31
CA ILE A 877 22.42 46.75 17.60
C ILE A 877 22.90 47.64 16.44
N SER A 878 21.98 48.31 15.75
CA SER A 878 22.31 49.20 14.63
C SER A 878 23.11 50.43 15.07
N SER A 879 22.76 51.03 16.21
CA SER A 879 23.47 52.14 16.84
C SER A 879 24.82 51.71 17.41
N SER A 880 24.90 50.55 18.07
CA SER A 880 26.17 49.98 18.58
C SER A 880 27.16 49.55 17.50
N ASN A 881 26.74 49.47 16.24
CA ASN A 881 27.59 49.09 15.12
C ASN A 881 28.11 50.29 14.31
N ASN A 882 27.69 51.52 14.63
CA ASN A 882 28.05 52.73 13.91
C ASN A 882 29.22 53.46 14.59
N ARG A 883 30.43 53.29 14.03
CA ARG A 883 31.68 53.88 14.53
C ARG A 883 31.61 55.38 14.81
N LEU A 884 30.91 56.15 13.95
CA LEU A 884 30.81 57.62 14.09
C LEU A 884 30.00 58.03 15.32
N ILE A 885 28.99 57.24 15.69
CA ILE A 885 28.17 57.48 16.89
C ILE A 885 28.94 57.07 18.14
N THR A 886 29.72 55.98 18.09
CA THR A 886 30.56 55.56 19.21
C THR A 886 31.71 56.55 19.47
N GLU A 887 32.34 57.09 18.42
CA GLU A 887 33.38 58.13 18.55
C GLU A 887 32.81 59.45 19.12
N GLU A 888 31.57 59.82 18.78
CA GLU A 888 30.91 61.01 19.34
C GLU A 888 30.28 60.81 20.74
N LEU A 889 30.37 59.62 21.32
CA LEU A 889 29.88 59.34 22.67
C LEU A 889 31.01 58.97 23.65
N ASP A 890 32.26 58.88 23.18
CA ASP A 890 33.45 58.54 23.96
C ASP A 890 34.07 59.78 24.61
N PHE A 891 33.26 60.45 25.44
CA PHE A 891 33.65 61.64 26.19
C PHE A 891 34.38 61.27 27.49
N ASP A 892 35.50 61.93 27.80
CA ASP A 892 36.10 61.85 29.14
C ASP A 892 35.23 62.61 30.13
N MET A 893 34.36 61.85 30.81
CA MET A 893 33.40 62.37 31.77
C MET A 893 34.04 63.16 32.91
N ASN A 894 35.28 62.84 33.33
CA ASN A 894 35.95 63.56 34.40
C ASN A 894 36.49 64.90 33.90
N SER A 895 37.11 64.92 32.71
CA SER A 895 37.60 66.14 32.07
C SER A 895 36.46 67.13 31.78
N LEU A 896 35.37 66.65 31.18
CA LEU A 896 34.20 67.47 30.84
C LEU A 896 33.43 67.94 32.08
N GLN A 897 33.40 67.17 33.16
CA GLN A 897 32.80 67.61 34.41
C GLN A 897 33.63 68.73 35.06
N GLN A 898 34.95 68.67 34.94
CA GLN A 898 35.86 69.70 35.46
C GLN A 898 35.79 70.99 34.63
N GLU A 899 35.73 70.86 33.30
CA GLU A 899 35.50 71.97 32.37
C GLU A 899 34.11 72.59 32.56
N SER A 900 33.08 71.78 32.77
CA SER A 900 31.73 72.26 33.06
C SER A 900 31.66 73.06 34.36
N HIS A 901 32.35 72.62 35.42
CA HIS A 901 32.43 73.40 36.66
C HIS A 901 33.15 74.74 36.47
N GLN A 902 34.27 74.75 35.76
CA GLN A 902 34.99 76.00 35.46
C GLN A 902 34.17 76.97 34.62
N LEU A 903 33.44 76.48 33.60
CA LEU A 903 32.56 77.29 32.78
C LEU A 903 31.37 77.82 33.57
N LEU A 904 30.79 77.00 34.45
CA LEU A 904 29.68 77.38 35.34
C LEU A 904 30.06 78.49 36.32
N ASP A 905 31.29 78.45 36.85
CA ASP A 905 31.82 79.47 37.75
C ASP A 905 32.17 80.77 37.00
N SER A 906 32.34 80.73 35.68
CA SER A 906 32.62 81.89 34.82
C SER A 906 31.37 82.61 34.29
N LEU A 907 30.16 82.09 34.56
CA LEU A 907 28.91 82.69 34.09
C LEU A 907 28.56 83.95 34.88
N THR A 908 28.05 84.97 34.19
CA THR A 908 27.44 86.13 34.87
C THR A 908 26.14 85.73 35.57
N ILE A 909 25.67 86.55 36.51
CA ILE A 909 24.44 86.28 37.26
C ILE A 909 23.24 86.09 36.33
N GLU A 910 23.12 86.88 35.25
CA GLU A 910 22.02 86.71 34.29
C GLU A 910 22.16 85.41 33.48
N GLN A 911 23.38 85.05 33.07
CA GLN A 911 23.63 83.83 32.31
C GLN A 911 23.39 82.57 33.14
N ARG A 912 23.76 82.61 34.43
CA ARG A 912 23.54 81.51 35.36
C ARG A 912 22.05 81.28 35.64
N SER A 913 21.28 82.35 35.76
CA SER A 913 19.82 82.26 35.90
C SER A 913 19.17 81.55 34.69
N VAL A 914 19.59 81.88 33.46
CA VAL A 914 19.07 81.24 32.23
C VAL A 914 19.53 79.77 32.14
N PHE A 915 20.79 79.50 32.48
CA PHE A 915 21.32 78.13 32.52
C PHE A 915 20.54 77.24 33.50
N ASP A 916 20.30 77.72 34.72
CA ASP A 916 19.58 76.96 35.74
C ASP A 916 18.11 76.71 35.35
N GLU A 917 17.46 77.67 34.67
CA GLU A 917 16.10 77.51 34.14
C GLU A 917 16.04 76.43 33.04
N ILE A 918 16.97 76.45 32.09
CA ILE A 918 17.09 75.45 31.02
C ILE A 918 17.39 74.06 31.61
N MET A 919 18.34 73.96 32.53
CA MET A 919 18.71 72.69 33.16
C MET A 919 17.57 72.12 34.01
N THR A 920 16.77 72.98 34.64
CA THR A 920 15.56 72.56 35.37
C THR A 920 14.49 72.03 34.40
N ALA A 921 14.29 72.66 33.24
CA ALA A 921 13.36 72.19 32.22
C ALA A 921 13.78 70.84 31.59
N VAL A 922 15.08 70.64 31.37
CA VAL A 922 15.66 69.38 30.87
C VAL A 922 15.51 68.25 31.90
N LYS A 923 15.82 68.50 33.18
CA LYS A 923 15.65 67.51 34.26
C LYS A 923 14.20 67.10 34.49
N GLN A 924 13.25 68.01 34.24
CA GLN A 924 11.82 67.72 34.34
C GLN A 924 11.21 67.11 33.05
N LYS A 925 12.00 66.83 32.01
CA LYS A 925 11.53 66.30 30.70
C LYS A 925 10.35 67.08 30.09
N LYS A 926 10.30 68.41 30.25
CA LYS A 926 9.18 69.26 29.77
C LYS A 926 9.32 69.78 28.32
N GLY A 927 10.24 69.24 27.54
CA GLY A 927 10.46 69.61 26.14
C GLY A 927 10.07 68.51 25.14
N GLU A 928 8.77 68.33 24.87
CA GLU A 928 8.30 67.62 23.68
C GLU A 928 7.78 68.64 22.64
N PRO A 929 8.27 68.66 21.39
CA PRO A 929 7.59 69.35 20.31
C PRO A 929 6.43 68.50 19.79
N SER A 930 5.22 68.82 20.24
CA SER A 930 3.96 68.31 19.69
C SER A 930 3.78 68.73 18.22
N LYS A 931 3.51 67.78 17.32
CA LYS A 931 2.82 68.07 16.04
C LYS A 931 1.76 67.02 15.73
N LYS A 932 0.50 67.33 16.07
CA LYS A 932 -0.69 66.82 15.38
C LYS A 932 -1.41 67.99 14.69
N LYS A 933 -1.62 67.81 13.38
CA LYS A 933 -2.67 68.34 12.48
C LYS A 933 -2.65 69.84 12.09
N THR A 934 -2.40 70.06 10.80
CA THR A 934 -3.07 71.12 10.03
C THR A 934 -3.62 70.53 8.72
N LYS A 935 -4.92 70.74 8.48
CA LYS A 935 -5.67 70.48 7.23
C LYS A 935 -5.55 71.70 6.30
N ALA A 936 -5.29 71.51 5.01
CA ALA A 936 -5.81 72.27 3.84
C ALA A 936 -5.15 71.68 2.56
N ARG A 937 -5.84 71.02 1.62
CA ARG A 937 -6.82 71.45 0.59
C ARG A 937 -6.18 72.04 -0.68
N LYS A 938 -6.20 71.24 -1.77
CA LYS A 938 -6.22 71.57 -3.23
C LYS A 938 -4.97 72.32 -3.77
N GLN A 939 -4.40 72.08 -4.96
CA GLN A 939 -4.97 71.78 -6.28
C GLN A 939 -3.82 71.51 -7.28
N ASN A 940 -4.05 70.64 -8.30
CA ASN A 940 -3.46 70.58 -9.68
C ASN A 940 -1.91 70.51 -9.82
N ALA A 941 -1.27 69.74 -10.71
CA ALA A 941 -1.64 69.18 -12.01
C ALA A 941 -0.59 68.13 -12.47
N LEU A 942 -0.99 67.29 -13.43
CA LEU A 942 -0.17 66.67 -14.51
C LEU A 942 0.77 65.48 -14.19
N SER A 943 0.35 64.31 -14.71
CA SER A 943 1.22 63.31 -15.33
C SER A 943 1.86 63.89 -16.62
N PRO A 944 3.05 63.44 -17.08
CA PRO A 944 3.17 62.12 -17.72
C PRO A 944 4.52 61.39 -17.49
N THR A 945 4.47 60.06 -17.65
CA THR A 945 5.59 59.16 -18.04
C THR A 945 6.31 59.63 -19.32
N PRO A 946 7.43 59.02 -19.81
CA PRO A 946 8.33 57.98 -19.28
C PRO A 946 9.83 58.42 -19.39
N VAL A 947 10.80 57.55 -19.08
CA VAL A 947 11.98 57.26 -19.95
C VAL A 947 12.90 56.24 -19.28
N ASN A 948 13.27 55.26 -20.09
CA ASN A 948 14.18 54.15 -19.87
C ASN A 948 15.59 54.57 -19.43
N GLY A 949 16.24 53.71 -18.65
CA GLY A 949 17.67 53.83 -18.33
C GLY A 949 18.20 52.63 -17.57
N VAL A 950 18.35 51.50 -18.28
CA VAL A 950 19.12 50.32 -17.89
C VAL A 950 20.60 50.69 -17.70
N ILE A 951 21.32 50.00 -16.79
CA ILE A 951 22.73 49.49 -16.87
C ILE A 951 23.23 49.23 -15.42
N THR A 952 23.06 48.00 -14.90
CA THR A 952 24.03 46.88 -14.76
C THR A 952 24.99 46.94 -13.55
N CYS A 953 25.07 45.78 -12.86
CA CYS A 953 26.20 45.17 -12.14
C CYS A 953 26.90 46.00 -11.05
N SER A 954 27.29 45.48 -9.88
CA SER A 954 27.66 44.11 -9.48
C SER A 954 27.99 44.15 -7.98
N HIS A 955 27.42 43.25 -7.18
CA HIS A 955 28.14 42.27 -6.37
C HIS A 955 27.16 41.32 -5.67
#